data_AF-A0A8J9WQ53-F1
#
_entry.id   AF-A0A8J9WQ53-F1
#
_cell.length_a   1.000
_cell.length_b   1.000
_cell.length_c   1.000
_cell.angle_alpha   90.00
_cell.angle_beta   90.00
_cell.angle_gamma   90.00
#
_symmetry.space_group_name_H-M   'P 1'
#
loop_
_entity.id
_entity.type
_entity.pdbx_description
1 polymer ?
#
loop_
_entity_poly.entity_id
_entity_poly.type
_entity_poly.pdbx_seq_one_letter_code
_entity_poly.pdbx_strand_id
1 'polypeptide(L)'
;MASMQRNIILRASIAASAVASLFILAAVHGTNQGPAAAKLHEQFSPAAQEAAAHEQRLLVSRDSRGDLGRSTNQHIQSGAAGLDQIRQALVARSPSYASALQQPTVTREISNPFPNGVPISGPGTFNKSKHMGMTQDGLPCDPYNVSTGSICINNPLPTPWSADVDPNNPWPEYPRPQMSRERWQNLNGIWEFEPYGVWEEKALPSSNSSLPKRIVVPFPVEAPLSGVGRSDVGTSRMWYRRNFTIPQTWKVSAATSSESPERVLLHFGAVDWEAEVFVNGQRMGLHRGGYDKFSFDITGALEHGQGGVHELAVRVFDPTEFAHVPIGKQRRHPQRHPSGIWYTSSSGIWQTVWLEPVPAAHIERLDIIPDIDAANVSITVLGSLAAQNQSVHVILFDKEGRKVGKAEGAIGVPFNVTIGGHKGSKLHLWSFDSPYLYDLQVSLKEESSVDAAEGDTVKSYVGMRKVSLSKVGPGNHLRPMLNNEFVFQLGFLDQGFWPDGVYTAPTDEALQHDIIFAKTLGYNLLRKHIKVEPDRWYYHCDRLGMLVWQDMPAMYWEDPFSQGEFYRAEAEKAQFEHELTRMIDEHRSFPCIITYIVFNEGWGQYETLRVVAYAKSLDASRLFDGASGWVDAPVGDLVDMHSYVGPNSPVPTATRAAVLGEFGGLGLRLEGHLWIPEDAFCYEMMTSPAALEVRYLGLVEQLKQLVVDPVLALSAAVYTELSDVEAEINGLTTYDRQVAKVEPYALLAAHMSLMDLARSLNHLAVQSS
;
A
#
# COMPACT_ATOMS: atom_id res chain seq x y z
N MET A 1 -3.76 40.06 11.71
CA MET A 1 -3.79 39.91 13.20
C MET A 1 -5.15 39.46 13.73
N ALA A 2 -6.27 40.09 13.37
CA ALA A 2 -7.60 39.67 13.86
C ALA A 2 -8.06 38.27 13.37
N SER A 3 -7.69 37.83 12.15
CA SER A 3 -7.97 36.45 11.70
C SER A 3 -7.06 35.41 12.36
N MET A 4 -5.81 35.77 12.66
CA MET A 4 -4.85 34.92 13.37
C MET A 4 -5.29 34.69 14.83
N GLN A 5 -5.80 35.74 15.49
CA GLN A 5 -6.40 35.62 16.83
C GLN A 5 -7.69 34.79 16.83
N ARG A 6 -8.55 34.91 15.80
CA ARG A 6 -9.74 34.05 15.67
C ARG A 6 -9.40 32.58 15.46
N ASN A 7 -8.37 32.26 14.67
CA ASN A 7 -7.92 30.89 14.46
C ASN A 7 -7.30 30.27 15.72
N ILE A 8 -6.58 31.05 16.53
CA ILE A 8 -6.03 30.59 17.82
C ILE A 8 -7.15 30.33 18.83
N ILE A 9 -8.15 31.21 18.90
CA ILE A 9 -9.30 31.05 19.80
C ILE A 9 -10.15 29.83 19.38
N LEU A 10 -10.35 29.62 18.07
CA LEU A 10 -11.08 28.46 17.56
C LEU A 10 -10.35 27.14 17.87
N ARG A 11 -9.03 27.08 17.63
CA ARG A 11 -8.18 25.92 17.96
C ARG A 11 -8.19 25.62 19.47
N ALA A 12 -8.14 26.65 20.32
CA ALA A 12 -8.25 26.50 21.77
C ALA A 12 -9.63 26.01 22.22
N SER A 13 -10.70 26.45 21.55
CA SER A 13 -12.09 26.05 21.87
C SER A 13 -12.40 24.60 21.48
N ILE A 14 -11.85 24.15 20.35
CA ILE A 14 -11.95 22.75 19.90
C ILE A 14 -11.15 21.82 20.84
N ALA A 15 -9.93 22.21 21.21
CA ALA A 15 -9.12 21.47 22.18
C ALA A 15 -9.79 21.40 23.57
N ALA A 16 -10.39 22.51 24.04
CA ALA A 16 -11.14 22.55 25.29
C ALA A 16 -12.39 21.67 25.25
N SER A 17 -13.11 21.61 24.12
CA SER A 17 -14.26 20.73 23.93
C SER A 17 -13.89 19.24 23.90
N ALA A 18 -12.74 18.89 23.31
CA ALA A 18 -12.21 17.53 23.31
C ALA A 18 -11.79 17.10 24.73
N VAL A 19 -11.14 18.00 25.48
CA VAL A 19 -10.77 17.76 26.89
C VAL A 19 -12.01 17.65 27.78
N ALA A 20 -13.01 18.53 27.62
CA ALA A 20 -14.27 18.44 28.35
C ALA A 20 -15.03 17.13 28.06
N SER A 21 -15.01 16.66 26.81
CA SER A 21 -15.62 15.39 26.42
C SER A 21 -14.90 14.19 27.05
N LEU A 22 -13.57 14.21 27.15
CA LEU A 22 -12.76 13.21 27.85
C LEU A 22 -13.04 13.20 29.36
N PHE A 23 -13.25 14.36 29.99
CA PHE A 23 -13.61 14.45 31.42
C PHE A 23 -15.04 13.98 31.69
N ILE A 24 -15.99 14.28 30.80
CA ILE A 24 -17.37 13.78 30.90
C ILE A 24 -17.39 12.25 30.73
N LEU A 25 -16.60 11.68 29.82
CA LEU A 25 -16.45 10.22 29.69
C LEU A 25 -15.82 9.58 30.93
N ALA A 26 -14.83 10.23 31.56
CA ALA A 26 -14.22 9.76 32.81
C ALA A 26 -15.19 9.84 34.01
N ALA A 27 -16.06 10.85 34.06
CA ALA A 27 -17.07 11.01 35.11
C ALA A 27 -18.25 10.03 34.97
N VAL A 28 -18.62 9.66 33.74
CA VAL A 28 -19.72 8.73 33.46
C VAL A 28 -19.31 7.26 33.71
N HIS A 29 -18.02 6.93 33.67
CA HIS A 29 -17.53 5.54 33.82
C HIS A 29 -16.94 5.21 35.21
N GLY A 30 -17.05 6.12 36.20
CA GLY A 30 -16.42 5.95 37.51
C GLY A 30 -17.30 5.29 38.58
N THR A 31 -17.39 3.96 38.59
CA THR A 31 -17.56 3.23 39.87
C THR A 31 -16.41 2.25 40.05
N ASN A 32 -15.70 2.45 41.17
CA ASN A 32 -14.46 1.81 41.62
C ASN A 32 -13.20 2.30 40.90
N GLN A 33 -12.43 3.21 41.50
CA GLN A 33 -10.96 3.10 41.67
C GLN A 33 -10.45 4.11 42.73
N GLY A 34 -9.38 3.72 43.43
CA GLY A 34 -8.90 4.28 44.70
C GLY A 34 -8.09 5.60 44.65
N PRO A 35 -7.20 5.83 45.64
CA PRO A 35 -6.76 7.18 46.10
C PRO A 35 -5.97 8.03 45.08
N ALA A 36 -5.59 7.47 43.92
CA ALA A 36 -4.94 8.21 42.84
C ALA A 36 -5.91 9.09 42.03
N ALA A 37 -7.18 8.66 41.87
CA ALA A 37 -8.19 9.42 41.14
C ALA A 37 -8.72 10.63 41.94
N ALA A 38 -8.81 10.48 43.28
CA ALA A 38 -9.18 11.58 44.18
C ALA A 38 -8.15 12.71 44.17
N LYS A 39 -6.85 12.39 44.07
CA LYS A 39 -5.76 13.37 43.95
C LYS A 39 -5.80 14.17 42.65
N LEU A 40 -6.19 13.53 41.54
CA LEU A 40 -6.39 14.20 40.25
C LEU A 40 -7.63 15.11 40.31
N HIS A 41 -8.72 14.69 40.95
CA HIS A 41 -9.90 15.52 41.09
C HIS A 41 -9.66 16.76 41.98
N GLU A 42 -8.86 16.64 43.05
CA GLU A 42 -8.48 17.76 43.93
C GLU A 42 -7.52 18.75 43.24
N GLN A 43 -6.59 18.27 42.39
CA GLN A 43 -5.65 19.14 41.68
C GLN A 43 -6.27 19.92 40.51
N PHE A 44 -7.26 19.36 39.82
CA PHE A 44 -7.75 19.90 38.54
C PHE A 44 -9.14 20.55 38.61
N SER A 45 -9.87 20.41 39.72
CA SER A 45 -11.16 21.10 39.96
C SER A 45 -11.06 22.64 39.96
N PRO A 46 -10.02 23.28 40.50
CA PRO A 46 -9.93 24.75 40.48
C PRO A 46 -9.75 25.30 39.06
N ALA A 47 -8.96 24.63 38.22
CA ALA A 47 -8.69 25.06 36.84
C ALA A 47 -9.93 24.92 35.93
N ALA A 48 -10.74 23.89 36.14
CA ALA A 48 -12.01 23.70 35.42
C ALA A 48 -13.06 24.75 35.80
N GLN A 49 -13.11 25.14 37.08
CA GLN A 49 -13.99 26.22 37.55
C GLN A 49 -13.53 27.61 37.04
N GLU A 50 -12.22 27.82 36.93
CA GLU A 50 -11.64 29.07 36.39
C GLU A 50 -11.90 29.22 34.88
N ALA A 51 -11.83 28.11 34.12
CA ALA A 51 -12.16 28.07 32.69
C ALA A 51 -13.65 28.35 32.43
N ALA A 52 -14.56 27.76 33.23
CA ALA A 52 -16.00 28.03 33.14
C ALA A 52 -16.37 29.47 33.54
N ALA A 53 -15.69 30.03 34.54
CA ALA A 53 -15.87 31.44 34.93
C ALA A 53 -15.33 32.42 33.87
N HIS A 54 -14.31 32.03 33.12
CA HIS A 54 -13.75 32.82 32.02
C HIS A 54 -14.67 32.82 30.78
N GLU A 55 -15.34 31.70 30.50
CA GLU A 55 -16.34 31.61 29.43
C GLU A 55 -17.56 32.49 29.69
N GLN A 56 -18.02 32.55 30.96
CA GLN A 56 -19.05 33.50 31.39
C GLN A 56 -18.60 34.97 31.30
N ARG A 57 -17.32 35.29 31.54
CA ARG A 57 -16.79 36.66 31.39
C ARG A 57 -16.65 37.10 29.93
N LEU A 58 -16.29 36.18 29.04
CA LEU A 58 -16.19 36.45 27.59
C LEU A 58 -17.56 36.65 26.93
N LEU A 59 -18.62 36.05 27.47
CA LEU A 59 -20.01 36.31 27.05
C LEU A 59 -20.52 37.70 27.50
N VAL A 60 -19.89 38.33 28.51
CA VAL A 60 -20.31 39.63 29.06
C VAL A 60 -19.49 40.81 28.51
N SER A 61 -18.26 40.61 28.00
CA SER A 61 -17.45 41.70 27.45
C SER A 61 -17.54 41.82 25.92
N ARG A 62 -18.73 42.17 25.42
CA ARG A 62 -18.91 42.79 24.10
C ARG A 62 -18.89 44.31 24.24
N ASP A 63 -17.84 44.87 24.82
CA ASP A 63 -17.45 46.25 24.51
C ASP A 63 -16.08 46.58 25.07
N SER A 64 -15.40 47.50 24.39
CA SER A 64 -14.10 48.13 24.70
C SER A 64 -12.82 47.41 24.25
N ARG A 65 -12.01 48.17 23.49
CA ARG A 65 -10.69 47.84 22.95
C ARG A 65 -9.62 48.26 23.95
N GLY A 66 -8.60 47.42 24.16
CA GLY A 66 -7.34 47.83 24.78
C GLY A 66 -6.61 46.67 25.45
N ASP A 67 -5.33 46.49 25.12
CA ASP A 67 -4.35 45.55 25.71
C ASP A 67 -4.48 44.03 25.44
N LEU A 68 -3.88 43.59 24.32
CA LEU A 68 -3.58 42.18 24.02
C LEU A 68 -2.11 42.05 23.57
N GLY A 69 -1.17 42.30 24.49
CA GLY A 69 0.27 42.23 24.22
C GLY A 69 1.08 41.24 25.07
N ARG A 70 0.52 40.69 26.17
CA ARG A 70 1.26 39.80 27.08
C ARG A 70 0.60 38.44 27.38
N SER A 71 -0.71 38.27 27.22
CA SER A 71 -1.37 36.96 27.50
C SER A 71 -1.22 35.95 26.35
N THR A 72 -0.99 36.40 25.11
CA THR A 72 -0.89 35.54 23.92
C THR A 72 0.32 34.59 23.95
N ASN A 73 1.44 34.99 24.54
CA ASN A 73 2.63 34.12 24.62
C ASN A 73 2.52 33.00 25.67
N GLN A 74 1.82 33.24 26.78
CA GLN A 74 1.57 32.18 27.78
C GLN A 74 0.53 31.16 27.29
N HIS A 75 -0.48 31.61 26.52
CA HIS A 75 -1.49 30.70 25.98
C HIS A 75 -0.96 29.80 24.85
N ILE A 76 -0.04 30.28 24.01
CA ILE A 76 0.63 29.46 22.98
C ILE A 76 1.47 28.36 23.64
N GLN A 77 2.18 28.66 24.74
CA GLN A 77 2.95 27.66 25.49
C GLN A 77 2.04 26.62 26.18
N SER A 78 0.88 27.03 26.71
CA SER A 78 -0.08 26.10 27.33
C SER A 78 -0.81 25.18 26.32
N GLY A 79 -1.10 25.68 25.11
CA GLY A 79 -1.71 24.88 24.04
C GLY A 79 -0.74 23.86 23.43
N ALA A 80 0.54 24.24 23.28
CA ALA A 80 1.60 23.32 22.87
C ALA A 80 1.84 22.22 23.92
N ALA A 81 1.82 22.56 25.22
CA ALA A 81 1.92 21.59 26.30
C ALA A 81 0.73 20.62 26.37
N GLY A 82 -0.49 21.08 26.08
CA GLY A 82 -1.68 20.23 26.00
C GLY A 82 -1.63 19.24 24.83
N LEU A 83 -1.15 19.66 23.66
CA LEU A 83 -0.91 18.78 22.52
C LEU A 83 0.20 17.76 22.80
N ASP A 84 1.26 18.15 23.49
CA ASP A 84 2.37 17.25 23.85
C ASP A 84 1.94 16.23 24.92
N GLN A 85 1.02 16.59 25.83
CA GLN A 85 0.40 15.66 26.77
C GLN A 85 -0.56 14.68 26.07
N ILE A 86 -1.36 15.14 25.10
CA ILE A 86 -2.20 14.26 24.27
C ILE A 86 -1.32 13.32 23.44
N ARG A 87 -0.22 13.83 22.86
CA ARG A 87 0.79 13.04 22.16
C ARG A 87 1.37 11.95 23.06
N GLN A 88 1.81 12.29 24.27
CA GLN A 88 2.34 11.31 25.22
C GLN A 88 1.30 10.26 25.64
N ALA A 89 0.03 10.66 25.81
CA ALA A 89 -1.06 9.75 26.13
C ALA A 89 -1.44 8.81 24.95
N LEU A 90 -1.39 9.30 23.71
CA LEU A 90 -1.65 8.52 22.49
C LEU A 90 -0.50 7.54 22.19
N VAL A 91 0.75 7.99 22.33
CA VAL A 91 1.97 7.16 22.23
C VAL A 91 1.95 6.02 23.26
N ALA A 92 1.45 6.27 24.47
CA ALA A 92 1.34 5.26 25.52
C ALA A 92 0.22 4.23 25.30
N ARG A 93 -0.80 4.54 24.48
CA ARG A 93 -1.98 3.67 24.26
C ARG A 93 -1.73 2.55 23.25
N SER A 94 -0.80 2.72 22.32
CA SER A 94 -0.45 1.69 21.35
C SER A 94 1.01 1.82 20.89
N PRO A 95 1.89 0.86 21.23
CA PRO A 95 3.30 0.88 20.86
C PRO A 95 3.54 0.99 19.34
N SER A 96 2.58 0.57 18.51
CA SER A 96 2.70 0.63 17.05
C SER A 96 2.55 2.06 16.49
N TYR A 97 1.75 2.91 17.15
CA TYR A 97 1.68 4.35 16.82
C TYR A 97 2.92 5.08 17.37
N ALA A 98 3.41 4.69 18.54
CA ALA A 98 4.66 5.20 19.09
C ALA A 98 5.86 4.92 18.18
N SER A 99 5.98 3.71 17.62
CA SER A 99 7.05 3.35 16.70
C SER A 99 6.97 4.10 15.39
N ALA A 100 5.78 4.35 14.84
CA ALA A 100 5.60 5.18 13.65
C ALA A 100 6.04 6.65 13.90
N LEU A 101 5.86 7.13 15.13
CA LEU A 101 6.31 8.45 15.59
C LEU A 101 7.78 8.49 16.05
N GLN A 102 8.44 7.34 16.24
CA GLN A 102 9.83 7.21 16.73
C GLN A 102 10.83 6.72 15.67
N GLN A 103 10.38 6.12 14.56
CA GLN A 103 11.25 5.99 13.40
C GLN A 103 11.62 7.40 12.94
N PRO A 104 12.88 7.63 12.54
CA PRO A 104 13.26 8.95 12.08
C PRO A 104 12.34 9.28 10.89
N THR A 105 11.38 10.18 11.13
CA THR A 105 11.19 11.27 10.18
C THR A 105 12.60 11.69 9.82
N VAL A 106 12.92 11.86 8.54
CA VAL A 106 14.19 12.44 8.13
C VAL A 106 14.29 13.82 8.79
N THR A 107 14.72 13.86 10.04
CA THR A 107 15.22 15.00 10.76
C THR A 107 16.66 15.09 10.31
N ARG A 108 16.85 15.50 9.06
CA ARG A 108 17.87 16.51 8.84
C ARG A 108 17.37 17.72 9.60
N GLU A 109 18.12 18.08 10.64
CA GLU A 109 17.88 19.20 11.54
C GLU A 109 16.95 20.26 10.96
N ILE A 110 15.72 20.35 11.48
CA ILE A 110 14.91 21.55 11.35
C ILE A 110 15.57 22.59 12.26
N SER A 111 16.66 23.18 11.78
CA SER A 111 17.08 24.48 12.25
C SER A 111 16.05 25.48 11.71
N ASN A 112 15.36 26.14 12.63
CA ASN A 112 14.43 27.23 12.39
C ASN A 112 15.04 28.26 11.39
N PRO A 113 14.52 28.41 10.15
CA PRO A 113 14.99 29.45 9.25
C PRO A 113 13.91 30.54 9.17
N PHE A 114 13.58 31.16 10.31
CA PHE A 114 13.11 32.54 10.28
C PHE A 114 14.24 33.45 10.78
N PRO A 115 15.11 33.97 9.90
CA PRO A 115 15.84 35.18 10.22
C PRO A 115 14.83 36.33 10.23
N ASN A 116 14.74 37.02 11.37
CA ASN A 116 14.06 38.30 11.46
C ASN A 116 14.64 39.28 10.42
N GLY A 117 13.77 39.79 9.54
CA GLY A 117 13.94 41.07 8.86
C GLY A 117 14.56 41.03 7.46
N VAL A 118 13.71 40.84 6.44
CA VAL A 118 13.88 41.46 5.10
C VAL A 118 12.47 41.82 4.57
N PRO A 119 12.23 42.99 3.96
CA PRO A 119 10.89 43.45 3.60
C PRO A 119 10.32 42.71 2.40
N ILE A 120 9.00 42.56 2.39
CA ILE A 120 8.21 42.10 1.25
C ILE A 120 8.37 43.11 0.10
N SER A 121 9.11 42.75 -0.95
CA SER A 121 9.04 43.42 -2.26
C SER A 121 8.16 42.60 -3.21
N GLY A 122 7.32 43.30 -3.98
CA GLY A 122 6.21 42.78 -4.80
C GLY A 122 6.56 41.86 -5.98
N PRO A 123 5.61 41.67 -6.92
CA PRO A 123 5.53 40.50 -7.79
C PRO A 123 6.67 40.48 -8.81
N GLY A 124 7.67 39.64 -8.55
CA GLY A 124 8.73 39.31 -9.50
C GLY A 124 8.30 38.15 -10.39
N THR A 125 8.31 38.38 -11.69
CA THR A 125 8.12 37.39 -12.75
C THR A 125 8.95 36.13 -12.50
N PHE A 126 8.29 35.00 -12.26
CA PHE A 126 8.91 33.67 -12.36
C PHE A 126 9.34 33.45 -13.81
N ASN A 127 10.64 33.19 -14.01
CA ASN A 127 11.22 32.96 -15.32
C ASN A 127 10.85 31.54 -15.80
N LYS A 128 10.13 31.45 -16.92
CA LYS A 128 9.58 30.22 -17.53
C LYS A 128 10.65 29.26 -18.14
N SER A 129 11.83 29.10 -17.55
CA SER A 129 12.96 28.43 -18.22
C SER A 129 13.78 27.45 -17.37
N LYS A 130 13.20 26.83 -16.34
CA LYS A 130 13.81 25.65 -15.68
C LYS A 130 13.04 24.36 -15.99
N HIS A 131 12.97 24.03 -17.28
CA HIS A 131 12.78 22.66 -17.75
C HIS A 131 14.03 22.27 -18.52
N MET A 132 15.06 21.84 -17.81
CA MET A 132 16.17 21.08 -18.38
C MET A 132 16.66 20.16 -17.28
N GLY A 133 16.59 18.84 -17.51
CA GLY A 133 17.29 17.88 -16.67
C GLY A 133 18.74 18.32 -16.53
N MET A 134 19.29 18.16 -15.34
CA MET A 134 20.69 18.44 -15.08
C MET A 134 21.35 17.13 -14.71
N THR A 135 22.56 16.92 -15.24
CA THR A 135 23.45 15.89 -14.70
C THR A 135 23.83 16.25 -13.26
N GLN A 136 24.39 15.31 -12.50
CA GLN A 136 24.88 15.53 -11.12
C GLN A 136 25.90 16.70 -11.03
N ASP A 137 26.49 17.08 -12.17
CA ASP A 137 27.47 18.18 -12.33
C ASP A 137 26.87 19.50 -12.86
N GLY A 138 25.53 19.62 -12.98
CA GLY A 138 24.85 20.87 -13.34
C GLY A 138 24.91 21.27 -14.82
N LEU A 139 25.30 20.35 -15.71
CA LEU A 139 25.28 20.59 -17.17
C LEU A 139 23.88 20.33 -17.76
N PRO A 140 23.46 21.09 -18.80
CA PRO A 140 22.25 20.81 -19.57
C PRO A 140 22.33 19.39 -20.13
N CYS A 141 21.34 18.58 -19.79
CA CYS A 141 21.33 17.17 -20.14
C CYS A 141 21.00 16.99 -21.64
N ASP A 142 21.81 16.22 -22.36
CA ASP A 142 21.44 15.71 -23.68
C ASP A 142 20.86 14.30 -23.49
N PRO A 143 19.53 14.11 -23.60
CA PRO A 143 18.89 12.81 -23.38
C PRO A 143 19.31 11.73 -24.40
N TYR A 144 20.13 12.07 -25.39
CA TYR A 144 20.61 11.16 -26.43
C TYR A 144 22.13 10.90 -26.40
N ASN A 145 22.87 11.45 -25.42
CA ASN A 145 24.32 11.24 -25.38
C ASN A 145 24.70 9.91 -24.71
N VAL A 146 24.76 8.85 -25.53
CA VAL A 146 25.10 7.46 -25.16
C VAL A 146 26.52 7.29 -24.60
N SER A 147 27.38 8.31 -24.69
CA SER A 147 28.83 8.15 -24.45
C SER A 147 29.28 8.21 -22.99
N THR A 148 28.49 8.75 -22.06
CA THR A 148 28.93 8.99 -20.67
C THR A 148 28.28 8.07 -19.63
N GLY A 149 27.35 7.20 -20.02
CA GLY A 149 26.60 6.36 -19.07
C GLY A 149 25.66 7.16 -18.14
N SER A 150 25.42 8.44 -18.43
CA SER A 150 24.59 9.32 -17.60
C SER A 150 23.16 9.36 -18.15
N ILE A 151 22.17 9.00 -17.33
CA ILE A 151 20.75 9.07 -17.67
C ILE A 151 20.17 10.41 -17.19
N CYS A 152 19.39 11.04 -18.04
CA CYS A 152 18.87 12.39 -17.82
C CYS A 152 17.45 12.30 -17.27
N ILE A 153 17.27 12.54 -15.98
CA ILE A 153 15.96 12.50 -15.31
C ILE A 153 15.36 13.90 -15.31
N ASN A 154 14.30 14.12 -16.08
CA ASN A 154 13.52 15.35 -16.06
C ASN A 154 12.21 15.10 -15.31
N ASN A 155 12.21 15.35 -14.01
CA ASN A 155 11.01 15.28 -13.19
C ASN A 155 10.56 16.69 -12.78
N PRO A 156 9.38 17.16 -13.22
CA PRO A 156 8.88 18.48 -12.81
C PRO A 156 8.44 18.53 -11.33
N LEU A 157 8.21 17.39 -10.68
CA LEU A 157 7.75 17.30 -9.30
C LEU A 157 8.45 16.15 -8.52
N PRO A 158 9.75 16.28 -8.21
CA PRO A 158 10.51 15.24 -7.51
C PRO A 158 9.99 15.00 -6.09
N THR A 159 9.96 13.72 -5.71
CA THR A 159 9.74 13.32 -4.32
C THR A 159 11.03 13.47 -3.52
N PRO A 160 10.98 13.44 -2.17
CA PRO A 160 12.18 13.43 -1.34
C PRO A 160 13.18 12.32 -1.66
N TRP A 161 12.73 11.20 -2.25
CA TRP A 161 13.54 10.01 -2.52
C TRP A 161 14.07 9.94 -3.95
N SER A 162 13.64 10.83 -4.87
CA SER A 162 14.08 10.75 -6.27
C SER A 162 15.61 10.78 -6.42
N ALA A 163 16.29 11.54 -5.56
CA ALA A 163 17.74 11.70 -5.58
C ALA A 163 18.50 10.53 -4.93
N ASP A 164 17.81 9.67 -4.18
CA ASP A 164 18.40 8.51 -3.49
C ASP A 164 18.44 7.26 -4.38
N VAL A 165 17.79 7.31 -5.55
CA VAL A 165 17.79 6.23 -6.54
C VAL A 165 19.18 6.11 -7.17
N ASP A 166 19.86 4.98 -6.95
CA ASP A 166 21.03 4.59 -7.75
C ASP A 166 20.55 3.94 -9.06
N PRO A 167 20.73 4.57 -10.24
CA PRO A 167 20.29 4.00 -11.50
C PRO A 167 21.04 2.72 -11.91
N ASN A 168 22.15 2.38 -11.26
CA ASN A 168 22.88 1.14 -11.53
C ASN A 168 22.39 -0.04 -10.68
N ASN A 169 21.75 0.24 -9.54
CA ASN A 169 21.25 -0.77 -8.62
C ASN A 169 19.99 -0.29 -7.88
N PRO A 170 18.93 0.13 -8.62
CA PRO A 170 17.71 0.58 -7.99
C PRO A 170 16.98 -0.62 -7.39
N TRP A 171 16.23 -0.40 -6.30
CA TRP A 171 15.53 -1.46 -5.57
C TRP A 171 16.45 -2.63 -5.18
N PRO A 172 17.48 -2.39 -4.34
CA PRO A 172 18.48 -3.38 -3.97
C PRO A 172 17.95 -4.45 -3.00
N GLU A 173 16.73 -4.29 -2.48
CA GLU A 173 16.15 -5.21 -1.52
C GLU A 173 15.62 -6.49 -2.18
N TYR A 174 15.67 -7.59 -1.44
CA TYR A 174 15.13 -8.86 -1.93
C TYR A 174 13.61 -8.76 -2.17
N PRO A 175 13.10 -9.16 -3.36
CA PRO A 175 11.71 -8.88 -3.74
C PRO A 175 10.64 -9.73 -3.04
N ARG A 176 10.95 -10.92 -2.50
CA ARG A 176 9.95 -11.89 -2.00
C ARG A 176 10.01 -12.15 -0.49
N PRO A 177 9.58 -11.20 0.36
CA PRO A 177 9.65 -11.34 1.83
C PRO A 177 8.88 -12.56 2.39
N GLN A 178 7.85 -13.05 1.69
CA GLN A 178 7.09 -14.26 2.06
C GLN A 178 7.79 -15.58 1.71
N MET A 179 8.87 -15.56 0.93
CA MET A 179 9.63 -16.76 0.55
C MET A 179 11.06 -16.36 0.20
N SER A 180 11.85 -16.08 1.23
CA SER A 180 13.18 -15.50 1.06
C SER A 180 14.30 -16.52 1.04
N ARG A 181 15.25 -16.27 0.14
CA ARG A 181 16.53 -16.94 0.01
C ARG A 181 17.65 -15.93 0.14
N GLU A 182 18.75 -16.35 0.76
CA GLU A 182 19.92 -15.47 0.96
C GLU A 182 20.73 -15.28 -0.32
N ARG A 183 20.79 -16.30 -1.17
CA ARG A 183 21.52 -16.27 -2.44
C ARG A 183 20.60 -15.84 -3.56
N TRP A 184 20.90 -14.69 -4.14
CA TRP A 184 20.20 -14.13 -5.29
C TRP A 184 21.08 -13.06 -5.95
N GLN A 185 20.69 -12.60 -7.14
CA GLN A 185 21.38 -11.51 -7.84
C GLN A 185 20.35 -10.56 -8.45
N ASN A 186 20.45 -9.28 -8.11
CA ASN A 186 19.62 -8.24 -8.71
C ASN A 186 20.04 -7.98 -10.16
N LEU A 187 19.08 -7.93 -11.07
CA LEU A 187 19.26 -7.57 -12.48
C LEU A 187 18.64 -6.21 -12.84
N ASN A 188 18.22 -5.41 -11.85
CA ASN A 188 17.84 -4.02 -12.03
C ASN A 188 19.02 -3.13 -12.44
N GLY A 189 18.70 -1.95 -12.94
CA GLY A 189 19.62 -0.90 -13.33
C GLY A 189 19.53 -0.59 -14.82
N ILE A 190 20.62 -0.13 -15.42
CA ILE A 190 20.62 0.31 -16.82
C ILE A 190 20.60 -0.90 -17.77
N TRP A 191 19.64 -0.89 -18.70
CA TRP A 191 19.49 -1.85 -19.80
C TRP A 191 19.54 -1.10 -21.15
N GLU A 192 19.91 -1.80 -22.21
CA GLU A 192 19.68 -1.31 -23.56
C GLU A 192 18.20 -1.42 -23.94
N PHE A 193 17.72 -0.46 -24.72
CA PHE A 193 16.29 -0.29 -24.98
C PHE A 193 15.99 0.16 -26.40
N GLU A 194 14.90 -0.34 -26.98
CA GLU A 194 14.36 0.11 -28.27
C GLU A 194 12.82 0.02 -28.29
N PRO A 195 12.08 1.14 -28.33
CA PRO A 195 10.64 1.12 -28.57
C PRO A 195 10.35 1.03 -30.08
N TYR A 196 9.22 0.41 -30.45
CA TYR A 196 8.75 0.32 -31.82
C TYR A 196 7.23 0.21 -31.93
N GLY A 197 6.73 0.40 -33.15
CA GLY A 197 5.30 0.59 -33.43
C GLY A 197 4.41 -0.65 -33.21
N VAL A 198 3.10 -0.40 -33.09
CA VAL A 198 2.05 -1.43 -32.92
C VAL A 198 1.96 -2.41 -34.09
N TRP A 199 2.43 -2.03 -35.27
CA TRP A 199 2.36 -2.86 -36.47
C TRP A 199 3.74 -3.35 -36.93
N GLU A 200 4.77 -3.01 -36.18
CA GLU A 200 6.14 -3.43 -36.46
C GLU A 200 6.42 -4.73 -35.71
N GLU A 201 6.86 -5.75 -36.45
CA GLU A 201 7.50 -6.92 -35.86
C GLU A 201 9.01 -6.81 -36.10
N LYS A 202 9.76 -6.73 -35.00
CA LYS A 202 11.23 -6.79 -35.04
C LYS A 202 11.68 -8.17 -34.58
N ALA A 203 12.60 -8.75 -35.34
CA ALA A 203 13.29 -9.97 -34.93
C ALA A 203 14.07 -9.74 -33.63
N LEU A 204 14.49 -10.84 -32.99
CA LEU A 204 15.43 -10.79 -31.88
C LEU A 204 16.67 -9.95 -32.28
N PRO A 205 17.08 -8.97 -31.46
CA PRO A 205 18.27 -8.17 -31.74
C PRO A 205 19.51 -9.04 -31.94
N SER A 206 20.36 -8.67 -32.89
CA SER A 206 21.64 -9.36 -33.08
C SER A 206 22.55 -9.11 -31.87
N SER A 207 23.20 -10.16 -31.37
CA SER A 207 24.18 -10.08 -30.28
C SER A 207 25.36 -9.14 -30.62
N ASN A 208 25.59 -8.85 -31.90
CA ASN A 208 26.69 -8.00 -32.37
C ASN A 208 26.34 -6.50 -32.51
N SER A 209 25.11 -6.09 -32.18
CA SER A 209 24.65 -4.69 -32.31
C SER A 209 24.01 -4.19 -31.04
N SER A 210 24.28 -2.96 -30.60
CA SER A 210 23.59 -2.33 -29.47
C SER A 210 22.21 -1.79 -29.83
N LEU A 211 21.25 -1.88 -28.90
CA LEU A 211 20.00 -1.13 -29.02
C LEU A 211 20.27 0.37 -28.83
N PRO A 212 19.51 1.25 -29.52
CA PRO A 212 19.83 2.67 -29.65
C PRO A 212 19.63 3.51 -28.38
N LYS A 213 18.86 3.03 -27.39
CA LYS A 213 18.56 3.78 -26.15
C LYS A 213 18.98 3.00 -24.90
N ARG A 214 18.83 3.65 -23.75
CA ARG A 214 19.01 3.08 -22.41
C ARG A 214 17.77 3.34 -21.56
N ILE A 215 17.51 2.45 -20.61
CA ILE A 215 16.41 2.57 -19.64
C ILE A 215 16.85 2.03 -18.29
N VAL A 216 16.39 2.64 -17.19
CA VAL A 216 16.57 2.14 -15.82
C VAL A 216 15.41 1.20 -15.47
N VAL A 217 15.70 -0.09 -15.39
CA VAL A 217 14.78 -1.10 -14.86
C VAL A 217 14.87 -1.07 -13.32
N PRO A 218 13.76 -1.07 -12.57
CA PRO A 218 12.42 -1.46 -13.01
C PRO A 218 11.43 -0.29 -13.09
N PHE A 219 11.83 0.88 -13.61
CA PHE A 219 10.87 1.97 -13.76
C PHE A 219 10.13 1.86 -15.11
N PRO A 220 8.81 2.08 -15.15
CA PRO A 220 8.02 2.10 -16.38
C PRO A 220 8.61 3.07 -17.42
N VAL A 221 8.39 2.80 -18.70
CA VAL A 221 8.93 3.63 -19.80
C VAL A 221 8.48 5.10 -19.71
N GLU A 222 7.27 5.33 -19.19
CA GLU A 222 6.68 6.64 -18.96
C GLU A 222 7.31 7.40 -17.79
N ALA A 223 7.92 6.70 -16.84
CA ALA A 223 8.42 7.30 -15.61
C ALA A 223 9.66 8.16 -15.85
N PRO A 224 9.76 9.36 -15.25
CA PRO A 224 11.00 10.13 -15.25
C PRO A 224 12.23 9.35 -14.78
N LEU A 225 12.10 8.53 -13.72
CA LEU A 225 13.22 7.72 -13.17
C LEU A 225 13.73 6.63 -14.13
N SER A 226 12.93 6.24 -15.13
CA SER A 226 13.40 5.31 -16.17
C SER A 226 14.47 5.92 -17.06
N GLY A 227 14.55 7.25 -17.11
CA GLY A 227 15.39 7.99 -18.05
C GLY A 227 14.80 8.14 -19.45
N VAL A 228 13.67 7.50 -19.74
CA VAL A 228 12.99 7.58 -21.03
C VAL A 228 11.90 8.66 -21.00
N GLY A 229 11.07 8.69 -19.95
CA GLY A 229 10.03 9.71 -19.76
C GLY A 229 9.06 9.81 -20.93
N ARG A 230 8.61 8.66 -21.46
CA ARG A 230 7.81 8.60 -22.69
C ARG A 230 6.41 9.17 -22.50
N SER A 231 5.91 9.86 -23.54
CA SER A 231 4.53 10.33 -23.63
C SER A 231 3.84 10.03 -24.97
N ASP A 232 4.47 9.27 -25.88
CA ASP A 232 3.88 8.97 -27.19
C ASP A 232 2.92 7.77 -27.16
N VAL A 233 1.84 7.87 -27.95
CA VAL A 233 0.80 6.84 -28.10
C VAL A 233 1.09 5.83 -29.23
N GLY A 234 2.20 6.00 -29.96
CA GLY A 234 2.50 5.24 -31.17
C GLY A 234 3.29 3.95 -30.91
N THR A 235 3.80 3.76 -29.69
CA THR A 235 4.70 2.66 -29.34
C THR A 235 4.07 1.73 -28.30
N SER A 236 3.69 0.52 -28.73
CA SER A 236 3.18 -0.52 -27.83
C SER A 236 4.13 -1.70 -27.69
N ARG A 237 5.24 -1.71 -28.45
CA ARG A 237 6.25 -2.76 -28.35
C ARG A 237 7.61 -2.19 -28.04
N MET A 238 8.43 -3.01 -27.40
CA MET A 238 9.76 -2.62 -26.97
C MET A 238 10.67 -3.82 -26.78
N TRP A 239 11.96 -3.63 -27.05
CA TRP A 239 13.03 -4.56 -26.71
C TRP A 239 13.83 -4.00 -25.53
N TYR A 240 14.08 -4.85 -24.55
CA TYR A 240 15.03 -4.65 -23.47
C TYR A 240 16.19 -5.62 -23.64
N ARG A 241 17.42 -5.19 -23.33
CA ARG A 241 18.58 -6.08 -23.35
C ARG A 241 19.60 -5.74 -22.28
N ARG A 242 20.16 -6.76 -21.64
CA ARG A 242 21.22 -6.65 -20.65
C ARG A 242 22.14 -7.86 -20.69
N ASN A 243 23.42 -7.64 -20.42
CA ASN A 243 24.34 -8.72 -20.11
C ASN A 243 24.42 -8.96 -18.59
N PHE A 244 24.56 -10.22 -18.19
CA PHE A 244 24.75 -10.61 -16.80
C PHE A 244 25.78 -11.74 -16.68
N THR A 245 26.22 -12.00 -15.46
CA THR A 245 27.14 -13.10 -15.14
C THR A 245 26.57 -13.88 -13.96
N ILE A 246 26.78 -15.18 -13.94
CA ILE A 246 26.42 -16.02 -12.79
C ILE A 246 27.53 -15.92 -11.73
N PRO A 247 27.21 -15.67 -10.46
CA PRO A 247 28.21 -15.67 -9.39
C PRO A 247 28.97 -16.99 -9.33
N GLN A 248 30.29 -16.93 -9.24
CA GLN A 248 31.17 -18.12 -9.23
C GLN A 248 30.91 -19.07 -8.04
N THR A 249 30.27 -18.57 -7.00
CA THR A 249 29.86 -19.37 -5.83
C THR A 249 28.66 -20.27 -6.12
N TRP A 250 27.96 -20.07 -7.24
CA TRP A 250 26.83 -20.89 -7.64
C TRP A 250 27.32 -22.10 -8.44
N LYS A 251 26.94 -23.29 -7.98
CA LYS A 251 27.34 -24.59 -8.55
C LYS A 251 26.41 -25.00 -9.68
N VAL A 252 26.36 -24.16 -10.72
CA VAL A 252 25.56 -24.41 -11.92
C VAL A 252 26.36 -25.31 -12.85
N SER A 253 25.85 -26.50 -13.20
CA SER A 253 26.50 -27.36 -14.19
C SER A 253 25.49 -28.01 -15.14
N ALA A 254 25.92 -28.27 -16.37
CA ALA A 254 25.22 -29.19 -17.27
C ALA A 254 25.18 -30.57 -16.61
N ALA A 255 24.08 -31.30 -16.76
CA ALA A 255 23.70 -32.54 -16.06
C ALA A 255 24.66 -33.77 -16.16
N THR A 256 25.96 -33.59 -16.40
CA THR A 256 26.97 -34.63 -16.62
C THR A 256 27.96 -34.82 -15.48
N SER A 257 27.91 -34.00 -14.42
CA SER A 257 28.75 -34.20 -13.22
C SER A 257 27.99 -34.97 -12.12
N SER A 258 28.73 -35.71 -11.29
CA SER A 258 28.19 -36.52 -10.18
C SER A 258 27.74 -35.70 -8.96
N GLU A 259 27.74 -34.36 -9.05
CA GLU A 259 27.18 -33.46 -8.03
C GLU A 259 25.78 -33.03 -8.49
N SER A 260 24.80 -32.96 -7.57
CA SER A 260 23.46 -32.44 -7.88
C SER A 260 23.56 -30.95 -8.27
N PRO A 261 23.42 -30.59 -9.57
CA PRO A 261 23.67 -29.22 -10.00
C PRO A 261 22.57 -28.27 -9.57
N GLU A 262 22.94 -27.03 -9.22
CA GLU A 262 21.98 -25.96 -8.99
C GLU A 262 21.33 -25.54 -10.32
N ARG A 263 20.04 -25.26 -10.26
CA ARG A 263 19.27 -24.57 -11.30
C ARG A 263 19.35 -23.07 -11.06
N VAL A 264 19.23 -22.29 -12.13
CA VAL A 264 19.10 -20.83 -12.07
C VAL A 264 17.72 -20.44 -12.55
N LEU A 265 16.94 -19.82 -11.65
CA LEU A 265 15.65 -19.23 -12.00
C LEU A 265 15.85 -17.74 -12.29
N LEU A 266 15.33 -17.29 -13.42
CA LEU A 266 15.16 -15.87 -13.76
C LEU A 266 13.75 -15.44 -13.40
N HIS A 267 13.64 -14.43 -12.55
CA HIS A 267 12.38 -13.92 -12.03
C HIS A 267 12.11 -12.49 -12.53
N PHE A 268 10.82 -12.21 -12.75
CA PHE A 268 10.28 -10.88 -12.99
C PHE A 268 9.17 -10.60 -11.97
N GLY A 269 9.22 -9.44 -11.32
CA GLY A 269 8.20 -9.01 -10.37
C GLY A 269 6.87 -8.72 -11.04
N ALA A 270 6.92 -8.00 -12.17
CA ALA A 270 5.80 -7.70 -13.05
C ALA A 270 6.35 -7.03 -14.32
N VAL A 271 5.70 -7.28 -15.46
CA VAL A 271 5.98 -6.62 -16.74
C VAL A 271 4.65 -6.32 -17.40
N ASP A 272 4.37 -5.04 -17.66
CA ASP A 272 3.11 -4.64 -18.31
C ASP A 272 3.29 -4.66 -19.84
N TRP A 273 2.60 -5.49 -20.64
CA TRP A 273 1.64 -6.53 -20.23
C TRP A 273 2.01 -7.95 -20.70
N GLU A 274 2.51 -8.09 -21.93
CA GLU A 274 2.98 -9.36 -22.47
C GLU A 274 4.51 -9.35 -22.58
N ALA A 275 5.19 -10.34 -22.00
CA ALA A 275 6.65 -10.42 -21.96
C ALA A 275 7.16 -11.73 -22.58
N GLU A 276 8.00 -11.64 -23.60
CA GLU A 276 8.71 -12.78 -24.17
C GLU A 276 10.20 -12.70 -23.84
N VAL A 277 10.73 -13.75 -23.22
CA VAL A 277 12.07 -13.75 -22.62
C VAL A 277 13.02 -14.65 -23.40
N PHE A 278 14.23 -14.15 -23.65
CA PHE A 278 15.31 -14.86 -24.33
C PHE A 278 16.60 -14.79 -23.51
N VAL A 279 17.30 -15.91 -23.38
CA VAL A 279 18.65 -15.99 -22.79
C VAL A 279 19.59 -16.59 -23.82
N ASN A 280 20.68 -15.88 -24.12
CA ASN A 280 21.67 -16.30 -25.14
C ASN A 280 21.01 -16.67 -26.49
N GLY A 281 19.98 -15.91 -26.88
CA GLY A 281 19.18 -16.14 -28.08
C GLY A 281 18.19 -17.31 -28.02
N GLN A 282 18.19 -18.11 -26.94
CA GLN A 282 17.20 -19.15 -26.73
C GLN A 282 15.94 -18.57 -26.07
N ARG A 283 14.77 -18.87 -26.66
CA ARG A 283 13.47 -18.46 -26.12
C ARG A 283 13.13 -19.26 -24.86
N MET A 284 12.91 -18.56 -23.74
CA MET A 284 12.53 -19.15 -22.45
C MET A 284 11.02 -19.32 -22.31
N GLY A 285 10.24 -18.34 -22.78
CA GLY A 285 8.78 -18.40 -22.72
C GLY A 285 8.10 -17.05 -22.93
N LEU A 286 6.77 -17.07 -22.77
CA LEU A 286 5.88 -15.92 -22.88
C LEU A 286 5.05 -15.80 -21.59
N HIS A 287 4.91 -14.59 -21.06
CA HIS A 287 4.02 -14.25 -19.95
C HIS A 287 2.96 -13.24 -20.39
N ARG A 288 1.76 -13.31 -19.81
CA ARG A 288 0.65 -12.36 -20.00
C ARG A 288 0.01 -12.01 -18.66
N GLY A 289 0.13 -10.74 -18.28
CA GLY A 289 -0.38 -10.21 -17.03
C GLY A 289 0.52 -9.08 -16.53
N GLY A 290 -0.08 -7.94 -16.22
CA GLY A 290 0.66 -6.71 -15.93
C GLY A 290 1.04 -6.53 -14.46
N TYR A 291 0.52 -7.38 -13.58
CA TYR A 291 0.51 -7.16 -12.12
C TYR A 291 0.97 -8.38 -11.30
N ASP A 292 1.48 -9.41 -11.97
CA ASP A 292 1.82 -10.69 -11.35
C ASP A 292 3.25 -11.15 -11.68
N LYS A 293 3.77 -12.01 -10.80
CA LYS A 293 5.17 -12.47 -10.83
C LYS A 293 5.34 -13.66 -11.78
N PHE A 294 6.45 -13.77 -12.51
CA PHE A 294 6.74 -14.98 -13.28
C PHE A 294 8.22 -15.33 -13.30
N SER A 295 8.53 -16.58 -13.64
CA SER A 295 9.92 -17.04 -13.72
C SER A 295 10.15 -18.15 -14.72
N PHE A 296 11.39 -18.25 -15.21
CA PHE A 296 11.85 -19.32 -16.08
C PHE A 296 13.12 -19.96 -15.52
N ASP A 297 13.23 -21.29 -15.62
CA ASP A 297 14.49 -21.99 -15.41
C ASP A 297 15.38 -21.77 -16.64
N ILE A 298 16.45 -20.98 -16.47
CA ILE A 298 17.36 -20.60 -17.56
C ILE A 298 18.60 -21.49 -17.62
N THR A 299 18.72 -22.50 -16.76
CA THR A 299 19.93 -23.31 -16.57
C THR A 299 20.47 -23.89 -17.87
N GLY A 300 19.56 -24.36 -18.75
CA GLY A 300 19.92 -24.96 -20.03
C GLY A 300 20.36 -23.97 -21.11
N ALA A 301 20.12 -22.67 -20.94
CA ALA A 301 20.52 -21.62 -21.87
C ALA A 301 21.86 -20.96 -21.49
N LEU A 302 22.37 -21.25 -20.29
CA LEU A 302 23.63 -20.70 -19.82
C LEU A 302 24.81 -21.42 -20.46
N GLU A 303 25.81 -20.65 -20.90
CA GLU A 303 27.12 -21.18 -21.22
C GLU A 303 27.77 -21.79 -19.96
N HIS A 304 28.30 -23.01 -20.08
CA HIS A 304 28.90 -23.72 -18.95
C HIS A 304 30.40 -23.40 -18.85
N GLY A 305 30.84 -22.89 -17.68
CA GLY A 305 32.23 -22.50 -17.41
C GLY A 305 32.28 -21.31 -16.44
N GLN A 306 33.44 -21.03 -15.84
CA GLN A 306 33.57 -19.88 -14.93
C GLN A 306 33.64 -18.56 -15.72
N GLY A 307 32.80 -17.59 -15.34
CA GLY A 307 32.89 -16.20 -15.83
C GLY A 307 32.28 -15.94 -17.21
N GLY A 308 31.38 -16.82 -17.70
CA GLY A 308 30.60 -16.57 -18.90
C GLY A 308 29.71 -15.32 -18.76
N VAL A 309 29.65 -14.52 -19.82
CA VAL A 309 28.73 -13.38 -19.92
C VAL A 309 27.53 -13.85 -20.72
N HIS A 310 26.34 -13.74 -20.14
CA HIS A 310 25.09 -14.16 -20.75
C HIS A 310 24.29 -12.93 -21.17
N GLU A 311 23.60 -13.03 -22.31
CA GLU A 311 22.68 -12.01 -22.79
C GLU A 311 21.26 -12.36 -22.35
N LEU A 312 20.57 -11.39 -21.74
CA LEU A 312 19.12 -11.41 -21.50
C LEU A 312 18.46 -10.39 -22.43
N ALA A 313 17.52 -10.85 -23.25
CA ALA A 313 16.67 -10.00 -24.07
C ALA A 313 15.21 -10.25 -23.73
N VAL A 314 14.42 -9.17 -23.63
CA VAL A 314 12.99 -9.24 -23.34
C VAL A 314 12.22 -8.40 -24.35
N ARG A 315 11.28 -9.03 -25.04
CA ARG A 315 10.31 -8.33 -25.88
C ARG A 315 9.07 -8.08 -25.06
N VAL A 316 8.65 -6.82 -24.95
CA VAL A 316 7.41 -6.46 -24.26
C VAL A 316 6.40 -5.89 -25.25
N PHE A 317 5.14 -6.29 -25.10
CA PHE A 317 3.98 -5.70 -25.75
C PHE A 317 2.99 -5.20 -24.69
N ASP A 318 2.72 -3.91 -24.70
CA ASP A 318 1.72 -3.26 -23.85
C ASP A 318 0.66 -2.56 -24.71
N PRO A 319 -0.53 -3.17 -24.85
CA PRO A 319 -1.66 -2.57 -25.55
C PRO A 319 -2.40 -1.52 -24.72
N THR A 320 -2.20 -1.44 -23.40
CA THR A 320 -2.97 -0.58 -22.47
C THR A 320 -4.46 -0.66 -22.80
N GLU A 321 -5.17 0.45 -23.03
CA GLU A 321 -6.61 0.43 -23.37
C GLU A 321 -6.93 -0.07 -24.78
N PHE A 322 -5.94 -0.29 -25.64
CA PHE A 322 -6.14 -0.77 -27.00
C PHE A 322 -6.27 -2.30 -27.09
N ALA A 323 -6.20 -2.99 -25.94
CA ALA A 323 -6.73 -4.33 -25.74
C ALA A 323 -7.60 -4.35 -24.49
N HIS A 324 -8.57 -5.26 -24.44
CA HIS A 324 -9.44 -5.43 -23.27
C HIS A 324 -8.74 -6.28 -22.19
N VAL A 325 -7.59 -5.79 -21.70
CA VAL A 325 -6.81 -6.37 -20.60
C VAL A 325 -7.02 -5.57 -19.30
N PRO A 326 -6.69 -6.12 -18.12
CA PRO A 326 -6.64 -5.34 -16.89
C PRO A 326 -5.64 -4.18 -16.98
N ILE A 327 -6.09 -2.96 -16.76
CA ILE A 327 -5.28 -1.72 -16.88
C ILE A 327 -5.45 -0.76 -15.70
N GLY A 328 -6.43 -0.98 -14.82
CA GLY A 328 -6.77 -0.03 -13.77
C GLY A 328 -7.09 1.37 -14.35
N LYS A 329 -6.43 2.40 -13.80
CA LYS A 329 -6.60 3.81 -14.21
C LYS A 329 -5.64 4.28 -15.30
N GLN A 330 -4.73 3.41 -15.77
CA GLN A 330 -3.79 3.74 -16.84
C GLN A 330 -4.53 4.13 -18.12
N ARG A 331 -4.21 5.27 -18.72
CA ARG A 331 -4.66 5.62 -20.07
C ARG A 331 -3.46 6.02 -20.92
N ARG A 332 -3.60 5.98 -22.24
CA ARG A 332 -2.72 6.63 -23.22
C ARG A 332 -3.49 7.56 -24.14
N HIS A 333 -4.82 7.44 -24.18
CA HIS A 333 -5.67 8.19 -25.09
C HIS A 333 -5.53 9.72 -24.85
N PRO A 334 -5.16 10.53 -25.85
CA PRO A 334 -4.80 11.95 -25.67
C PRO A 334 -5.90 12.82 -25.04
N GLN A 335 -7.18 12.47 -25.22
CA GLN A 335 -8.31 13.18 -24.64
C GLN A 335 -8.58 12.81 -23.16
N ARG A 336 -7.82 11.87 -22.60
CA ARG A 336 -8.00 11.33 -21.24
C ARG A 336 -6.65 11.06 -20.54
N HIS A 337 -5.56 11.69 -20.98
CA HIS A 337 -4.21 11.37 -20.50
C HIS A 337 -3.29 12.60 -20.33
N PRO A 338 -2.89 12.93 -19.09
CA PRO A 338 -3.59 12.67 -17.84
C PRO A 338 -4.73 13.68 -17.64
N SER A 339 -5.92 13.24 -17.21
CA SER A 339 -7.09 14.12 -17.03
C SER A 339 -8.13 13.52 -16.10
N GLY A 340 -8.61 14.31 -15.14
CA GLY A 340 -9.57 13.86 -14.13
C GLY A 340 -9.02 12.69 -13.31
N ILE A 341 -9.75 11.57 -13.31
CA ILE A 341 -9.42 10.35 -12.54
C ILE A 341 -8.58 9.33 -13.35
N TRP A 342 -8.07 9.72 -14.53
CA TRP A 342 -7.28 8.86 -15.42
C TRP A 342 -5.83 9.31 -15.43
N TYR A 343 -4.92 8.35 -15.25
CA TYR A 343 -3.52 8.64 -14.95
C TYR A 343 -2.54 8.12 -16.00
N THR A 344 -1.27 8.48 -15.81
CA THR A 344 -0.16 8.06 -16.68
C THR A 344 -0.11 6.53 -16.88
N SER A 345 0.13 6.05 -18.10
CA SER A 345 0.32 4.60 -18.35
C SER A 345 1.67 4.14 -17.80
N SER A 346 1.79 2.84 -17.51
CA SER A 346 2.97 2.22 -16.92
C SER A 346 3.35 0.97 -17.69
N SER A 347 4.03 1.16 -18.82
CA SER A 347 4.43 0.08 -19.70
C SER A 347 5.80 -0.48 -19.38
N GLY A 348 6.04 -1.73 -19.77
CA GLY A 348 7.36 -2.34 -19.68
C GLY A 348 7.63 -3.03 -18.35
N ILE A 349 8.91 -3.21 -18.02
CA ILE A 349 9.33 -3.86 -16.78
C ILE A 349 9.23 -2.84 -15.63
N TRP A 350 8.23 -3.02 -14.76
CA TRP A 350 7.94 -2.05 -13.69
C TRP A 350 8.18 -2.59 -12.27
N GLN A 351 8.53 -3.87 -12.11
CA GLN A 351 9.07 -4.41 -10.86
C GLN A 351 10.38 -5.18 -11.07
N THR A 352 11.07 -5.45 -9.96
CA THR A 352 12.43 -6.00 -9.93
C THR A 352 12.60 -7.25 -10.80
N VAL A 353 13.76 -7.35 -11.47
CA VAL A 353 14.22 -8.54 -12.19
C VAL A 353 15.40 -9.14 -11.43
N TRP A 354 15.42 -10.45 -11.19
CA TRP A 354 16.49 -11.06 -10.41
C TRP A 354 16.74 -12.54 -10.76
N LEU A 355 17.89 -13.06 -10.35
CA LEU A 355 18.25 -14.48 -10.44
C LEU A 355 18.27 -15.14 -9.05
N GLU A 356 17.88 -16.41 -8.99
CA GLU A 356 18.06 -17.27 -7.82
C GLU A 356 18.67 -18.63 -8.20
N PRO A 357 19.72 -19.09 -7.48
CA PRO A 357 20.16 -20.47 -7.53
C PRO A 357 19.25 -21.32 -6.64
N VAL A 358 18.76 -22.43 -7.17
CA VAL A 358 17.96 -23.40 -6.42
C VAL A 358 18.45 -24.82 -6.68
N PRO A 359 18.38 -25.75 -5.72
CA PRO A 359 18.60 -27.16 -6.02
C PRO A 359 17.53 -27.70 -6.99
N ALA A 360 17.77 -28.88 -7.56
CA ALA A 360 16.80 -29.50 -8.47
C ALA A 360 15.42 -29.67 -7.82
N ALA A 361 15.39 -30.16 -6.58
CA ALA A 361 14.22 -30.22 -5.71
C ALA A 361 14.13 -28.93 -4.88
N HIS A 362 13.19 -28.05 -5.18
CA HIS A 362 13.07 -26.74 -4.53
C HIS A 362 11.62 -26.33 -4.29
N ILE A 363 11.43 -25.38 -3.39
CA ILE A 363 10.14 -24.80 -3.01
C ILE A 363 9.77 -23.70 -4.01
N GLU A 364 8.58 -23.79 -4.58
CA GLU A 364 8.06 -22.85 -5.57
C GLU A 364 7.02 -21.88 -4.97
N ARG A 365 6.25 -22.34 -3.98
CA ARG A 365 5.20 -21.53 -3.32
C ARG A 365 4.88 -22.00 -1.90
N LEU A 366 4.51 -21.05 -1.04
CA LEU A 366 4.04 -21.28 0.32
C LEU A 366 2.64 -20.65 0.50
N ASP A 367 1.65 -21.50 0.80
CA ASP A 367 0.34 -21.05 1.25
C ASP A 367 0.26 -21.19 2.76
N ILE A 368 0.09 -20.06 3.46
CA ILE A 368 0.15 -19.98 4.92
C ILE A 368 -1.17 -19.39 5.43
N ILE A 369 -1.98 -20.19 6.11
CA ILE A 369 -3.31 -19.79 6.59
C ILE A 369 -3.38 -19.97 8.12
N PRO A 370 -3.48 -18.88 8.90
CA PRO A 370 -3.58 -18.96 10.35
C PRO A 370 -4.99 -19.37 10.82
N ASP A 371 -5.05 -20.18 11.87
CA ASP A 371 -6.25 -20.50 12.64
C ASP A 371 -5.98 -20.18 14.13
N ILE A 372 -6.56 -19.07 14.59
CA ILE A 372 -6.38 -18.60 15.96
C ILE A 372 -7.17 -19.42 16.99
N ASP A 373 -8.26 -20.05 16.58
CA ASP A 373 -9.14 -20.81 17.48
C ASP A 373 -8.51 -22.17 17.81
N ALA A 374 -7.82 -22.77 16.83
CA ALA A 374 -7.03 -23.99 17.01
C ALA A 374 -5.56 -23.74 17.40
N ALA A 375 -5.12 -22.47 17.45
CA ALA A 375 -3.72 -22.07 17.62
C ALA A 375 -2.76 -22.77 16.62
N ASN A 376 -3.22 -22.94 15.38
CA ASN A 376 -2.52 -23.66 14.31
C ASN A 376 -2.26 -22.76 13.10
N VAL A 377 -1.23 -23.09 12.34
CA VAL A 377 -1.00 -22.55 11.00
C VAL A 377 -1.10 -23.70 10.02
N SER A 378 -2.05 -23.63 9.08
CA SER A 378 -2.12 -24.56 7.96
C SER A 378 -1.13 -24.12 6.90
N ILE A 379 -0.26 -25.04 6.47
CA ILE A 379 0.79 -24.80 5.50
C ILE A 379 0.64 -25.78 4.35
N THR A 380 0.61 -25.24 3.13
CA THR A 380 0.77 -26.03 1.90
C THR A 380 2.01 -25.55 1.19
N VAL A 381 2.90 -26.49 0.83
CA VAL A 381 4.13 -26.20 0.10
C VAL A 381 4.01 -26.79 -1.29
N LEU A 382 4.10 -25.95 -2.32
CA LEU A 382 4.29 -26.42 -3.69
C LEU A 382 5.80 -26.42 -3.96
N GLY A 383 6.26 -27.49 -4.59
CA GLY A 383 7.66 -27.64 -4.96
C GLY A 383 7.79 -28.21 -6.35
N SER A 384 9.01 -28.11 -6.87
CA SER A 384 9.36 -28.59 -8.20
C SER A 384 9.06 -30.08 -8.40
N LEU A 385 9.10 -30.54 -9.65
CA LEU A 385 8.89 -31.96 -9.96
C LEU A 385 9.87 -32.89 -9.20
N ALA A 386 11.10 -32.43 -8.97
CA ALA A 386 12.09 -33.21 -8.22
C ALA A 386 11.83 -33.22 -6.70
N ALA A 387 11.01 -32.31 -6.18
CA ALA A 387 10.66 -32.24 -4.76
C ALA A 387 9.51 -33.19 -4.36
N GLN A 388 8.79 -33.79 -5.31
CA GLN A 388 7.52 -34.51 -5.03
C GLN A 388 7.63 -35.67 -4.05
N ASN A 389 8.82 -36.27 -3.90
CA ASN A 389 9.08 -37.37 -2.95
C ASN A 389 9.85 -36.92 -1.70
N GLN A 390 10.04 -35.63 -1.49
CA GLN A 390 10.74 -35.09 -0.33
C GLN A 390 9.76 -34.75 0.80
N SER A 391 10.23 -34.86 2.04
CA SER A 391 9.48 -34.40 3.20
C SER A 391 9.68 -32.90 3.39
N VAL A 392 8.60 -32.21 3.74
CA VAL A 392 8.61 -30.80 4.12
C VAL A 392 8.76 -30.72 5.63
N HIS A 393 9.72 -29.95 6.12
CA HIS A 393 9.88 -29.66 7.54
C HIS A 393 9.67 -28.17 7.77
N VAL A 394 8.88 -27.85 8.79
CA VAL A 394 8.57 -26.48 9.16
C VAL A 394 8.91 -26.22 10.62
N ILE A 395 9.52 -25.07 10.89
CA ILE A 395 9.76 -24.56 12.24
C ILE A 395 9.25 -23.12 12.34
N LEU A 396 8.48 -22.85 13.40
CA LEU A 396 8.01 -21.51 13.77
C LEU A 396 8.85 -20.96 14.92
N PHE A 397 9.18 -19.68 14.83
CA PHE A 397 9.93 -18.94 15.85
C PHE A 397 9.15 -17.71 16.32
N ASP A 398 9.23 -17.41 17.61
CA ASP A 398 8.78 -16.12 18.14
C ASP A 398 9.79 -15.00 17.89
N LYS A 399 9.44 -13.75 18.23
CA LYS A 399 10.31 -12.58 18.06
C LYS A 399 11.62 -12.64 18.83
N GLU A 400 11.74 -13.51 19.85
CA GLU A 400 12.99 -13.75 20.58
C GLU A 400 13.83 -14.87 19.95
N GLY A 401 13.42 -15.43 18.81
CA GLY A 401 14.11 -16.51 18.10
C GLY A 401 13.92 -17.88 18.74
N ARG A 402 12.96 -18.04 19.66
CA ARG A 402 12.68 -19.33 20.31
C ARG A 402 11.73 -20.14 19.44
N LYS A 403 11.98 -21.44 19.31
CA LYS A 403 11.10 -22.37 18.58
C LYS A 403 9.78 -22.51 19.35
N VAL A 404 8.66 -22.21 18.69
CA VAL A 404 7.30 -22.27 19.28
C VAL A 404 6.37 -23.27 18.60
N GLY A 405 6.78 -23.77 17.43
CA GLY A 405 6.07 -24.83 16.69
C GLY A 405 6.99 -25.54 15.72
N LYS A 406 6.67 -26.80 15.41
CA LYS A 406 7.31 -27.57 14.35
C LYS A 406 6.32 -28.59 13.77
N ALA A 407 6.42 -28.87 12.49
CA ALA A 407 5.67 -29.96 11.87
C ALA A 407 6.42 -30.51 10.64
N GLU A 408 5.94 -31.65 10.17
CA GLU A 408 6.40 -32.30 8.95
C GLU A 408 5.20 -32.63 8.07
N GLY A 409 5.37 -32.55 6.76
CA GLY A 409 4.32 -32.78 5.78
C GLY A 409 4.87 -33.20 4.42
N ALA A 410 3.97 -33.31 3.44
CA ALA A 410 4.31 -33.67 2.07
C ALA A 410 4.05 -32.48 1.12
N ILE A 411 4.74 -32.47 -0.02
CA ILE A 411 4.48 -31.48 -1.08
C ILE A 411 3.03 -31.57 -1.55
N GLY A 412 2.40 -30.40 -1.74
CA GLY A 412 1.04 -30.26 -2.24
C GLY A 412 -0.07 -30.65 -1.27
N VAL A 413 0.25 -31.12 -0.06
CA VAL A 413 -0.74 -31.54 0.94
C VAL A 413 -0.72 -30.55 2.11
N PRO A 414 -1.89 -29.98 2.51
CA PRO A 414 -1.94 -29.10 3.68
C PRO A 414 -1.66 -29.87 4.97
N PHE A 415 -0.85 -29.30 5.86
CA PHE A 415 -0.60 -29.82 7.21
C PHE A 415 -0.48 -28.68 8.23
N ASN A 416 -0.71 -28.98 9.50
CA ASN A 416 -0.79 -27.98 10.56
C ASN A 416 0.48 -27.90 11.41
N VAL A 417 0.92 -26.68 11.71
CA VAL A 417 1.92 -26.40 12.75
C VAL A 417 1.21 -25.76 13.95
N THR A 418 1.23 -26.42 15.10
CA THR A 418 0.65 -25.88 16.34
C THR A 418 1.61 -24.94 17.05
N ILE A 419 1.13 -23.75 17.43
CA ILE A 419 1.84 -22.80 18.29
C ILE A 419 1.47 -23.11 19.75
N GLY A 420 2.44 -23.42 20.59
CA GLY A 420 2.18 -23.65 22.02
C GLY A 420 2.67 -24.98 22.61
N GLY A 421 3.47 -25.75 21.85
CA GLY A 421 3.96 -27.08 22.27
C GLY A 421 5.02 -27.07 23.39
N HIS A 422 5.44 -25.90 23.89
CA HIS A 422 6.43 -25.76 24.95
C HIS A 422 5.87 -24.98 26.15
N LYS A 423 6.20 -25.44 27.37
CA LYS A 423 5.73 -24.85 28.64
C LYS A 423 6.06 -23.35 28.70
N GLY A 424 5.02 -22.50 28.71
CA GLY A 424 5.15 -21.04 28.82
C GLY A 424 4.97 -20.24 27.53
N SER A 425 4.71 -20.87 26.38
CA SER A 425 4.41 -20.16 25.13
C SER A 425 2.96 -19.65 25.10
N LYS A 426 2.77 -18.36 24.78
CA LYS A 426 1.46 -17.70 24.63
C LYS A 426 1.24 -17.38 23.16
N LEU A 427 0.01 -17.57 22.66
CA LEU A 427 -0.38 -17.14 21.32
C LEU A 427 -0.44 -15.60 21.27
N HIS A 428 0.28 -15.01 20.32
CA HIS A 428 0.27 -13.59 20.04
C HIS A 428 -0.45 -13.36 18.71
N LEU A 429 -1.53 -12.59 18.74
CA LEU A 429 -2.30 -12.29 17.55
C LEU A 429 -1.70 -11.10 16.79
N TRP A 430 -1.84 -11.13 15.48
CA TRP A 430 -1.59 -10.01 14.60
C TRP A 430 -2.84 -9.12 14.51
N SER A 431 -2.64 -7.81 14.63
CA SER A 431 -3.64 -6.78 14.33
C SER A 431 -2.94 -5.47 13.95
N PHE A 432 -3.70 -4.46 13.52
CA PHE A 432 -3.15 -3.12 13.25
C PHE A 432 -2.59 -2.43 14.52
N ASP A 433 -3.11 -2.77 15.70
CA ASP A 433 -2.58 -2.26 16.98
C ASP A 433 -1.33 -3.02 17.43
N SER A 434 -1.29 -4.33 17.14
CA SER A 434 -0.23 -5.27 17.56
C SER A 434 0.21 -6.14 16.36
N PRO A 435 1.07 -5.64 15.47
CA PRO A 435 1.56 -6.39 14.31
C PRO A 435 2.61 -7.43 14.71
N TYR A 436 2.16 -8.51 15.35
CA TYR A 436 3.01 -9.62 15.74
C TYR A 436 3.18 -10.60 14.58
N LEU A 437 4.41 -10.81 14.14
CA LEU A 437 4.77 -11.79 13.13
C LEU A 437 5.66 -12.85 13.77
N TYR A 438 5.36 -14.11 13.52
CA TYR A 438 6.23 -15.26 13.80
C TYR A 438 7.09 -15.54 12.58
N ASP A 439 8.37 -15.83 12.79
CA ASP A 439 9.25 -16.24 11.70
C ASP A 439 9.03 -17.73 11.38
N LEU A 440 9.06 -18.06 10.09
CA LEU A 440 8.86 -19.39 9.56
C LEU A 440 10.13 -19.83 8.81
N GLN A 441 10.60 -21.04 9.10
CA GLN A 441 11.60 -21.72 8.28
C GLN A 441 10.97 -22.97 7.66
N VAL A 442 11.04 -23.09 6.34
CA VAL A 442 10.55 -24.24 5.59
C VAL A 442 11.71 -24.86 4.84
N SER A 443 11.91 -26.17 5.00
CA SER A 443 13.00 -26.90 4.36
C SER A 443 12.53 -28.22 3.76
N LEU A 444 13.08 -28.60 2.62
CA LEU A 444 12.91 -29.94 2.05
C LEU A 444 13.99 -30.88 2.57
N LYS A 445 13.64 -32.16 2.82
CA LYS A 445 14.61 -33.22 3.13
C LYS A 445 14.37 -34.46 2.29
N GLU A 446 15.47 -35.15 1.97
CA GLU A 446 15.40 -36.50 1.43
C GLU A 446 15.11 -37.50 2.55
N GLU A 447 14.31 -38.53 2.25
CA GLU A 447 13.95 -39.59 3.19
C GLU A 447 15.18 -40.36 3.72
N SER A 448 16.30 -40.35 2.98
CA SER A 448 17.55 -41.03 3.30
C SER A 448 18.61 -40.18 4.01
N SER A 449 18.45 -38.85 4.12
CA SER A 449 19.50 -37.99 4.70
C SER A 449 19.31 -37.77 6.21
N VAL A 450 20.37 -38.04 6.97
CA VAL A 450 20.39 -37.88 8.44
C VAL A 450 20.77 -36.44 8.83
N ASP A 451 21.37 -35.67 7.91
CA ASP A 451 21.84 -34.31 8.12
C ASP A 451 20.90 -33.26 7.52
N ALA A 452 20.52 -32.27 8.32
CA ALA A 452 19.55 -31.22 7.96
C ALA A 452 20.05 -30.19 6.92
N ALA A 453 21.23 -30.40 6.31
CA ALA A 453 21.95 -29.39 5.52
C ALA A 453 21.83 -29.55 3.99
N GLU A 454 21.13 -30.58 3.49
CA GLU A 454 21.24 -30.99 2.07
C GLU A 454 20.00 -30.69 1.19
N GLY A 455 19.04 -29.85 1.61
CA GLY A 455 17.85 -29.52 0.82
C GLY A 455 17.51 -28.02 0.73
N ASP A 456 16.60 -27.64 -0.18
CA ASP A 456 16.16 -26.25 -0.30
C ASP A 456 15.54 -25.74 1.00
N THR A 457 15.86 -24.51 1.37
CA THR A 457 15.36 -23.88 2.59
C THR A 457 15.00 -22.43 2.31
N VAL A 458 13.80 -22.03 2.72
CA VAL A 458 13.30 -20.67 2.59
C VAL A 458 12.87 -20.13 3.96
N LYS A 459 13.02 -18.82 4.15
CA LYS A 459 12.49 -18.08 5.31
C LYS A 459 11.21 -17.35 4.92
N SER A 460 10.23 -17.32 5.80
CA SER A 460 8.93 -16.67 5.63
C SER A 460 8.44 -16.15 6.99
N TYR A 461 7.21 -15.66 7.08
CA TYR A 461 6.59 -15.23 8.32
C TYR A 461 5.08 -15.43 8.30
N VAL A 462 4.46 -15.42 9.49
CA VAL A 462 3.01 -15.53 9.65
C VAL A 462 2.50 -14.61 10.77
N GLY A 463 1.38 -13.93 10.50
CA GLY A 463 0.62 -13.19 11.50
C GLY A 463 -0.62 -13.99 11.91
N MET A 464 -0.72 -14.37 13.18
CA MET A 464 -1.87 -15.13 13.69
C MET A 464 -3.10 -14.23 13.80
N ARG A 465 -4.03 -14.32 12.85
CA ARG A 465 -5.24 -13.48 12.85
C ARG A 465 -6.43 -14.16 12.18
N LYS A 466 -7.63 -13.73 12.54
CA LYS A 466 -8.89 -14.23 11.96
C LYS A 466 -9.71 -13.09 11.40
N VAL A 467 -10.22 -13.27 10.19
CA VAL A 467 -11.19 -12.38 9.55
C VAL A 467 -12.51 -13.13 9.45
N SER A 468 -13.61 -12.49 9.85
CA SER A 468 -14.95 -13.11 9.79
C SER A 468 -16.05 -12.04 9.78
N LEU A 469 -17.30 -12.45 9.60
CA LEU A 469 -18.47 -11.62 9.88
C LEU A 469 -19.15 -12.07 11.18
N SER A 470 -19.62 -11.13 11.98
CA SER A 470 -20.49 -11.40 13.13
C SER A 470 -21.51 -10.30 13.34
N LYS A 471 -22.61 -10.60 14.04
CA LYS A 471 -23.63 -9.61 14.35
C LYS A 471 -23.26 -8.84 15.62
N VAL A 472 -23.11 -7.51 15.53
CA VAL A 472 -22.64 -6.66 16.63
C VAL A 472 -23.31 -5.28 16.59
N GLY A 473 -23.56 -4.72 17.78
CA GLY A 473 -24.07 -3.36 17.97
C GLY A 473 -25.59 -3.22 17.76
N PRO A 474 -26.08 -1.96 17.74
CA PRO A 474 -27.49 -1.65 17.54
C PRO A 474 -28.05 -2.29 16.26
N GLY A 475 -29.26 -2.83 16.32
CA GLY A 475 -29.89 -3.51 15.19
C GLY A 475 -29.39 -4.94 14.93
N ASN A 476 -28.30 -5.39 15.59
CA ASN A 476 -27.74 -6.74 15.47
C ASN A 476 -27.38 -7.11 14.01
N HIS A 477 -26.73 -6.18 13.31
CA HIS A 477 -26.32 -6.32 11.91
C HIS A 477 -24.96 -6.99 11.75
N LEU A 478 -24.72 -7.64 10.60
CA LEU A 478 -23.42 -8.21 10.27
C LEU A 478 -22.37 -7.10 10.12
N ARG A 479 -21.21 -7.33 10.74
CA ARG A 479 -20.03 -6.46 10.67
C ARG A 479 -18.76 -7.29 10.47
N PRO A 480 -17.74 -6.77 9.76
CA PRO A 480 -16.42 -7.35 9.67
C PRO A 480 -15.74 -7.42 11.03
N MET A 481 -15.15 -8.56 11.34
CA MET A 481 -14.46 -8.83 12.58
C MET A 481 -12.99 -9.09 12.30
N LEU A 482 -12.12 -8.56 13.17
CA LEU A 482 -10.72 -8.94 13.26
C LEU A 482 -10.50 -9.59 14.62
N ASN A 483 -10.02 -10.83 14.63
CA ASN A 483 -9.77 -11.60 15.85
C ASN A 483 -11.01 -11.71 16.77
N ASN A 484 -12.18 -11.95 16.15
CA ASN A 484 -13.49 -12.03 16.80
C ASN A 484 -14.01 -10.71 17.42
N GLU A 485 -13.38 -9.55 17.11
CA GLU A 485 -13.84 -8.23 17.55
C GLU A 485 -14.18 -7.33 16.35
N PHE A 486 -15.27 -6.56 16.44
CA PHE A 486 -15.59 -5.53 15.48
C PHE A 486 -14.62 -4.37 15.66
N VAL A 487 -14.00 -3.99 14.55
CA VAL A 487 -13.17 -2.80 14.42
C VAL A 487 -13.70 -2.02 13.23
N PHE A 488 -13.89 -0.71 13.40
CA PHE A 488 -14.23 0.12 12.25
C PHE A 488 -13.00 0.22 11.35
N GLN A 489 -13.17 -0.04 10.06
CA GLN A 489 -12.07 0.02 9.11
C GLN A 489 -12.11 1.39 8.44
N LEU A 490 -11.26 2.30 8.91
CA LEU A 490 -11.12 3.64 8.33
C LEU A 490 -9.89 3.64 7.45
N GLY A 491 -10.10 3.78 6.14
CA GLY A 491 -9.05 3.65 5.16
C GLY A 491 -8.81 4.87 4.29
N PHE A 492 -7.66 4.88 3.63
CA PHE A 492 -7.42 5.72 2.45
C PHE A 492 -7.61 4.91 1.17
N LEU A 493 -8.12 5.57 0.14
CA LEU A 493 -7.92 5.13 -1.24
C LEU A 493 -6.47 5.41 -1.62
N ASP A 494 -5.71 4.35 -1.88
CA ASP A 494 -4.31 4.43 -2.26
C ASP A 494 -4.15 4.00 -3.72
N GLN A 495 -3.93 5.00 -4.59
CA GLN A 495 -3.75 4.80 -6.03
C GLN A 495 -2.39 4.17 -6.37
N GLY A 496 -1.36 4.34 -5.52
CA GLY A 496 -0.01 3.84 -5.76
C GLY A 496 0.73 4.54 -6.91
N PHE A 497 0.42 5.80 -7.21
CA PHE A 497 1.11 6.59 -8.25
C PHE A 497 2.17 7.53 -7.66
N TRP A 498 3.26 7.69 -8.40
CA TRP A 498 4.44 8.49 -8.05
C TRP A 498 4.82 9.45 -9.20
N PRO A 499 5.08 10.74 -8.94
CA PRO A 499 5.41 11.70 -10.02
C PRO A 499 6.74 11.39 -10.73
N ASP A 500 7.67 10.74 -10.04
CA ASP A 500 8.97 10.29 -10.56
C ASP A 500 8.96 8.88 -11.14
N GLY A 501 8.16 7.98 -10.58
CA GLY A 501 8.21 6.54 -10.86
C GLY A 501 6.95 5.92 -11.46
N VAL A 502 5.86 6.70 -11.57
CA VAL A 502 4.51 6.29 -11.97
C VAL A 502 4.03 5.12 -11.11
N TYR A 503 4.17 3.87 -11.55
CA TYR A 503 3.81 2.69 -10.75
C TYR A 503 4.88 2.26 -9.73
N THR A 504 6.14 2.58 -9.97
CA THR A 504 7.25 2.09 -9.16
C THR A 504 7.67 3.19 -8.20
N ALA A 505 7.53 2.98 -6.88
CA ALA A 505 8.04 3.96 -5.94
C ALA A 505 9.55 4.18 -6.15
N PRO A 506 10.12 5.34 -5.79
CA PRO A 506 11.55 5.59 -5.98
C PRO A 506 12.44 4.61 -5.21
N THR A 507 12.09 4.35 -3.94
CA THR A 507 12.84 3.45 -3.05
C THR A 507 11.90 2.64 -2.15
N ASP A 508 12.44 1.65 -1.42
CA ASP A 508 11.69 0.89 -0.42
C ASP A 508 11.18 1.77 0.74
N GLU A 509 11.96 2.77 1.14
CA GLU A 509 11.58 3.76 2.15
C GLU A 509 10.40 4.62 1.68
N ALA A 510 10.32 4.92 0.38
CA ALA A 510 9.19 5.64 -0.20
C ALA A 510 7.89 4.82 -0.09
N LEU A 511 7.92 3.50 -0.38
CA LEU A 511 6.76 2.62 -0.12
C LEU A 511 6.35 2.62 1.35
N GLN A 512 7.34 2.56 2.24
CA GLN A 512 7.10 2.56 3.68
C GLN A 512 6.48 3.88 4.17
N HIS A 513 6.87 5.01 3.57
CA HIS A 513 6.44 6.35 3.97
C HIS A 513 4.93 6.52 3.94
N ASP A 514 4.26 6.15 2.83
CA ASP A 514 2.82 6.36 2.68
C ASP A 514 2.03 5.55 3.73
N ILE A 515 2.52 4.35 4.10
CA ILE A 515 1.94 3.53 5.18
C ILE A 515 2.12 4.21 6.54
N ILE A 516 3.31 4.74 6.82
CA ILE A 516 3.60 5.46 8.07
C ILE A 516 2.76 6.75 8.16
N PHE A 517 2.62 7.48 7.05
CA PHE A 517 1.82 8.69 6.99
C PHE A 517 0.34 8.40 7.31
N ALA A 518 -0.25 7.39 6.66
CA ALA A 518 -1.61 6.96 6.93
C ALA A 518 -1.80 6.56 8.41
N LYS A 519 -0.87 5.77 8.96
CA LYS A 519 -0.91 5.36 10.37
C LYS A 519 -0.77 6.55 11.32
N THR A 520 0.07 7.53 10.99
CA THR A 520 0.27 8.76 11.78
C THR A 520 -1.02 9.57 11.88
N LEU A 521 -1.82 9.59 10.81
CA LEU A 521 -3.13 10.23 10.80
C LEU A 521 -4.23 9.42 11.51
N GLY A 522 -3.96 8.20 11.98
CA GLY A 522 -4.95 7.37 12.68
C GLY A 522 -5.74 6.43 11.78
N TYR A 523 -5.42 6.34 10.48
CA TYR A 523 -6.00 5.33 9.60
C TYR A 523 -5.46 3.94 9.95
N ASN A 524 -6.29 2.92 9.78
CA ASN A 524 -5.93 1.53 10.01
C ASN A 524 -6.10 0.63 8.78
N LEU A 525 -6.54 1.20 7.65
CA LEU A 525 -6.75 0.52 6.38
C LEU A 525 -6.11 1.31 5.22
N LEU A 526 -5.55 0.59 4.25
CA LEU A 526 -5.29 1.09 2.90
C LEU A 526 -6.07 0.22 1.91
N ARG A 527 -6.89 0.84 1.07
CA ARG A 527 -7.48 0.18 -0.09
C ARG A 527 -6.56 0.42 -1.28
N LYS A 528 -5.84 -0.60 -1.71
CA LYS A 528 -4.98 -0.49 -2.89
C LYS A 528 -5.89 -0.52 -4.12
N HIS A 529 -6.09 0.64 -4.71
CA HIS A 529 -7.15 0.86 -5.68
C HIS A 529 -6.73 0.39 -7.07
N ILE A 530 -7.43 -0.63 -7.58
CA ILE A 530 -7.30 -1.25 -8.90
C ILE A 530 -5.87 -1.37 -9.45
N LYS A 531 -4.93 -1.71 -8.56
CA LYS A 531 -3.49 -1.93 -8.78
C LYS A 531 -3.04 -3.04 -7.82
N VAL A 532 -1.98 -3.77 -8.13
CA VAL A 532 -1.28 -4.69 -7.19
C VAL A 532 0.12 -4.13 -6.97
N GLU A 533 0.55 -3.92 -5.72
CA GLU A 533 1.91 -3.44 -5.42
C GLU A 533 2.96 -4.58 -5.42
N PRO A 534 4.27 -4.28 -5.41
CA PRO A 534 5.29 -5.28 -5.11
C PRO A 534 5.08 -5.89 -3.70
N ASP A 535 5.47 -7.15 -3.52
CA ASP A 535 5.38 -7.89 -2.22
C ASP A 535 5.92 -7.11 -1.02
N ARG A 536 6.91 -6.25 -1.27
CA ARG A 536 7.52 -5.39 -0.25
C ARG A 536 6.53 -4.42 0.40
N TRP A 537 5.56 -3.90 -0.36
CA TRP A 537 4.52 -3.02 0.18
C TRP A 537 3.62 -3.75 1.19
N TYR A 538 3.18 -4.98 0.86
CA TYR A 538 2.39 -5.80 1.79
C TYR A 538 3.21 -6.21 3.01
N TYR A 539 4.49 -6.52 2.85
CA TYR A 539 5.40 -6.79 3.97
C TYR A 539 5.55 -5.59 4.92
N HIS A 540 5.62 -4.37 4.38
CA HIS A 540 5.58 -3.16 5.21
C HIS A 540 4.24 -3.01 5.92
N CYS A 541 3.12 -3.28 5.25
CA CYS A 541 1.79 -3.29 5.87
C CYS A 541 1.69 -4.30 7.02
N ASP A 542 2.23 -5.52 6.83
CA ASP A 542 2.26 -6.57 7.85
C ASP A 542 3.09 -6.17 9.07
N ARG A 543 4.27 -5.61 8.84
CA ARG A 543 5.19 -5.20 9.90
C ARG A 543 4.69 -3.98 10.67
N LEU A 544 4.14 -3.01 9.96
CA LEU A 544 3.67 -1.76 10.55
C LEU A 544 2.28 -1.92 11.15
N GLY A 545 1.51 -2.94 10.78
CA GLY A 545 0.14 -3.14 11.22
C GLY A 545 -0.80 -2.18 10.51
N MET A 546 -0.99 -2.43 9.22
CA MET A 546 -1.95 -1.76 8.35
C MET A 546 -2.85 -2.83 7.73
N LEU A 547 -4.16 -2.66 7.79
CA LEU A 547 -5.10 -3.53 7.07
C LEU A 547 -5.09 -3.16 5.60
N VAL A 548 -5.33 -4.13 4.73
CA VAL A 548 -5.37 -3.95 3.28
C VAL A 548 -6.67 -4.51 2.71
N TRP A 549 -7.32 -3.69 1.88
CA TRP A 549 -8.28 -4.14 0.88
C TRP A 549 -7.56 -4.15 -0.45
N GLN A 550 -7.47 -5.33 -1.08
CA GLN A 550 -6.77 -5.51 -2.33
C GLN A 550 -7.78 -5.56 -3.48
N ASP A 551 -7.78 -4.54 -4.33
CA ASP A 551 -8.59 -4.52 -5.54
C ASP A 551 -7.93 -5.31 -6.66
N MET A 552 -8.74 -6.02 -7.44
CA MET A 552 -8.33 -6.49 -8.76
C MET A 552 -8.18 -5.28 -9.72
N PRO A 553 -7.08 -5.17 -10.48
CA PRO A 553 -6.98 -4.17 -11.54
C PRO A 553 -8.15 -4.26 -12.52
N ALA A 554 -8.84 -3.14 -12.70
CA ALA A 554 -10.02 -3.08 -13.56
C ALA A 554 -9.64 -3.22 -15.04
N MET A 555 -10.46 -3.90 -15.84
CA MET A 555 -10.38 -3.82 -17.30
C MET A 555 -10.92 -2.46 -17.80
N TYR A 556 -10.71 -2.17 -19.09
CA TYR A 556 -11.20 -0.94 -19.71
C TYR A 556 -12.68 -0.68 -19.42
N TRP A 557 -13.00 0.59 -19.12
CA TRP A 557 -14.36 1.08 -18.88
C TRP A 557 -15.18 1.08 -20.17
N GLU A 558 -16.16 0.19 -20.24
CA GLU A 558 -17.29 0.32 -21.16
C GLU A 558 -18.45 0.89 -20.35
N ASP A 559 -19.16 1.90 -20.88
CA ASP A 559 -20.23 2.58 -20.15
C ASP A 559 -21.26 1.55 -19.64
N PRO A 560 -21.38 1.35 -18.31
CA PRO A 560 -22.24 0.32 -17.73
C PRO A 560 -23.73 0.61 -17.97
N PHE A 561 -24.08 1.80 -18.50
CA PHE A 561 -25.44 2.22 -18.82
C PHE A 561 -25.77 2.10 -20.32
N SER A 562 -24.80 1.74 -21.18
CA SER A 562 -25.05 1.49 -22.60
C SER A 562 -25.49 0.04 -22.86
N GLN A 563 -26.80 -0.17 -22.82
CA GLN A 563 -27.61 -1.32 -23.27
C GLN A 563 -26.90 -2.66 -23.58
N GLY A 564 -27.04 -3.60 -22.64
CA GLY A 564 -26.79 -5.04 -22.81
C GLY A 564 -25.80 -5.53 -21.76
N GLU A 565 -26.22 -6.46 -20.90
CA GLU A 565 -25.43 -7.08 -19.83
C GLU A 565 -23.94 -7.14 -20.16
N PHE A 566 -23.10 -6.34 -19.47
CA PHE A 566 -21.69 -6.59 -19.17
C PHE A 566 -20.95 -7.58 -20.11
N TYR A 567 -21.04 -7.37 -21.42
CA TYR A 567 -20.61 -8.39 -22.36
C TYR A 567 -19.10 -8.30 -22.51
N ARG A 568 -18.42 -9.41 -22.23
CA ARG A 568 -16.99 -9.56 -22.46
C ARG A 568 -16.78 -10.76 -23.37
N ALA A 569 -15.78 -10.68 -24.23
CA ALA A 569 -15.39 -11.85 -25.01
C ALA A 569 -14.82 -12.93 -24.07
N GLU A 570 -15.02 -14.21 -24.38
CA GLU A 570 -14.53 -15.31 -23.52
C GLU A 570 -13.02 -15.26 -23.27
N ALA A 571 -12.23 -14.78 -24.24
CA ALA A 571 -10.79 -14.61 -24.07
C ALA A 571 -10.43 -13.51 -23.05
N GLU A 572 -11.23 -12.45 -22.96
CA GLU A 572 -11.05 -11.35 -21.98
C GLU A 572 -11.43 -11.84 -20.58
N LYS A 573 -12.54 -12.59 -20.48
CA LYS A 573 -12.95 -13.23 -19.22
C LYS A 573 -11.86 -14.18 -18.71
N ALA A 574 -11.37 -15.07 -19.57
CA ALA A 574 -10.32 -16.02 -19.23
C ALA A 574 -9.04 -15.32 -18.78
N GLN A 575 -8.66 -14.21 -19.41
CA GLN A 575 -7.49 -13.44 -19.03
C GLN A 575 -7.67 -12.72 -17.68
N PHE A 576 -8.81 -12.06 -17.46
CA PHE A 576 -9.12 -11.43 -16.18
C PHE A 576 -9.14 -12.45 -15.05
N GLU A 577 -9.81 -13.59 -15.24
CA GLU A 577 -9.88 -14.65 -14.23
C GLU A 577 -8.51 -15.30 -13.98
N HIS A 578 -7.65 -15.39 -15.00
CA HIS A 578 -6.26 -15.80 -14.84
C HIS A 578 -5.51 -14.83 -13.90
N GLU A 579 -5.51 -13.52 -14.21
CA GLU A 579 -4.82 -12.51 -13.39
C GLU A 579 -5.43 -12.38 -11.98
N LEU A 580 -6.75 -12.51 -11.84
CA LEU A 580 -7.44 -12.56 -10.54
C LEU A 580 -6.98 -13.75 -9.70
N THR A 581 -6.87 -14.93 -10.32
CA THR A 581 -6.38 -16.14 -9.64
C THR A 581 -4.97 -15.92 -9.13
N ARG A 582 -4.09 -15.35 -9.97
CA ARG A 582 -2.71 -15.06 -9.63
C ARG A 582 -2.59 -14.02 -8.52
N MET A 583 -3.37 -12.95 -8.57
CA MET A 583 -3.42 -11.94 -7.50
C MET A 583 -3.76 -12.59 -6.15
N ILE A 584 -4.76 -13.46 -6.08
CA ILE A 584 -5.13 -14.12 -4.82
C ILE A 584 -4.07 -15.14 -4.40
N ASP A 585 -3.58 -15.96 -5.33
CA ASP A 585 -2.60 -17.00 -5.10
C ASP A 585 -1.26 -16.48 -4.56
N GLU A 586 -0.79 -15.37 -5.11
CA GLU A 586 0.48 -14.76 -4.74
C GLU A 586 0.43 -13.99 -3.41
N HIS A 587 -0.78 -13.65 -2.91
CA HIS A 587 -0.95 -12.73 -1.80
C HIS A 587 -1.74 -13.27 -0.59
N ARG A 588 -2.32 -14.46 -0.67
CA ARG A 588 -3.09 -15.09 0.43
C ARG A 588 -2.31 -15.24 1.75
N SER A 589 -0.98 -15.32 1.68
CA SER A 589 -0.11 -15.50 2.84
C SER A 589 0.21 -14.19 3.58
N PHE A 590 -0.10 -13.01 3.02
CA PHE A 590 0.10 -11.72 3.70
C PHE A 590 -1.01 -11.46 4.74
N PRO A 591 -0.70 -11.35 6.05
CA PRO A 591 -1.67 -11.06 7.10
C PRO A 591 -2.50 -9.78 6.89
N CYS A 592 -1.91 -8.73 6.32
CA CYS A 592 -2.52 -7.41 6.19
C CYS A 592 -3.77 -7.40 5.31
N ILE A 593 -3.79 -8.21 4.26
CA ILE A 593 -4.95 -8.30 3.38
C ILE A 593 -6.07 -8.99 4.15
N ILE A 594 -7.20 -8.30 4.27
CA ILE A 594 -8.41 -8.80 4.97
C ILE A 594 -9.62 -8.89 4.05
N THR A 595 -9.59 -8.17 2.92
CA THR A 595 -10.66 -8.12 1.93
C THR A 595 -10.06 -8.12 0.53
N TYR A 596 -10.67 -8.87 -0.39
CA TYR A 596 -10.45 -8.75 -1.82
C TYR A 596 -11.64 -8.04 -2.48
N ILE A 597 -11.37 -7.13 -3.41
CA ILE A 597 -12.40 -6.48 -4.23
C ILE A 597 -12.27 -6.98 -5.66
N VAL A 598 -13.36 -7.52 -6.21
CA VAL A 598 -13.34 -8.14 -7.56
C VAL A 598 -13.61 -7.11 -8.66
N PHE A 599 -14.60 -6.24 -8.47
CA PHE A 599 -14.93 -5.18 -9.42
C PHE A 599 -15.07 -3.84 -8.70
N ASN A 600 -14.83 -2.75 -9.42
CA ASN A 600 -15.00 -1.38 -8.94
C ASN A 600 -15.93 -0.62 -9.88
N GLU A 601 -17.02 -0.06 -9.37
CA GLU A 601 -17.92 0.86 -10.09
C GLU A 601 -18.53 0.34 -11.41
N GLY A 602 -18.53 -0.97 -11.66
CA GLY A 602 -18.94 -1.53 -12.96
C GLY A 602 -17.80 -1.68 -13.99
N TRP A 603 -16.58 -1.27 -13.65
CA TRP A 603 -15.45 -1.20 -14.58
C TRP A 603 -14.98 -2.61 -14.93
N GLY A 604 -15.16 -3.01 -16.19
CA GLY A 604 -14.79 -4.37 -16.57
C GLY A 604 -15.66 -5.46 -15.94
N GLN A 605 -16.78 -5.10 -15.31
CA GLN A 605 -17.65 -6.06 -14.62
C GLN A 605 -18.32 -6.99 -15.64
N TYR A 606 -18.50 -8.27 -15.26
CA TYR A 606 -19.28 -9.29 -15.98
C TYR A 606 -19.56 -10.47 -15.05
N GLU A 607 -20.67 -11.17 -15.29
CA GLU A 607 -21.05 -12.41 -14.60
C GLU A 607 -20.78 -12.38 -13.07
N THR A 608 -21.07 -11.25 -12.42
CA THR A 608 -20.54 -10.89 -11.09
C THR A 608 -20.77 -11.98 -10.04
N LEU A 609 -21.95 -12.59 -10.03
CA LEU A 609 -22.27 -13.68 -9.10
C LEU A 609 -21.31 -14.87 -9.25
N ARG A 610 -20.96 -15.27 -10.49
CA ARG A 610 -20.06 -16.39 -10.76
C ARG A 610 -18.61 -16.02 -10.43
N VAL A 611 -18.14 -14.86 -10.91
CA VAL A 611 -16.73 -14.47 -10.76
C VAL A 611 -16.38 -14.23 -9.28
N VAL A 612 -17.27 -13.59 -8.51
CA VAL A 612 -17.05 -13.39 -7.07
C VAL A 612 -17.10 -14.72 -6.30
N ALA A 613 -18.00 -15.64 -6.67
CA ALA A 613 -18.02 -16.99 -6.08
C ALA A 613 -16.75 -17.78 -6.42
N TYR A 614 -16.23 -17.65 -7.64
CA TYR A 614 -14.95 -18.22 -8.05
C TYR A 614 -13.80 -17.66 -7.22
N ALA A 615 -13.68 -16.33 -7.12
CA ALA A 615 -12.66 -15.67 -6.32
C ALA A 615 -12.68 -16.13 -4.85
N LYS A 616 -13.86 -16.23 -4.25
CA LYS A 616 -14.06 -16.71 -2.88
C LYS A 616 -13.69 -18.19 -2.69
N SER A 617 -13.79 -19.00 -3.74
CA SER A 617 -13.34 -20.40 -3.70
C SER A 617 -11.81 -20.55 -3.66
N LEU A 618 -11.07 -19.51 -4.07
CA LEU A 618 -9.60 -19.51 -4.07
C LEU A 618 -9.03 -19.25 -2.67
N ASP A 619 -9.65 -18.38 -1.88
CA ASP A 619 -9.24 -18.07 -0.51
C ASP A 619 -10.45 -17.78 0.40
N ALA A 620 -10.84 -18.76 1.22
CA ALA A 620 -11.94 -18.62 2.16
C ALA A 620 -11.55 -17.92 3.48
N SER A 621 -10.30 -17.50 3.65
CA SER A 621 -9.79 -16.88 4.89
C SER A 621 -10.05 -15.37 4.98
N ARG A 622 -10.66 -14.78 3.95
CA ARG A 622 -10.87 -13.32 3.78
C ARG A 622 -12.33 -13.00 3.46
N LEU A 623 -12.65 -11.71 3.55
CA LEU A 623 -13.91 -11.17 3.03
C LEU A 623 -13.79 -10.84 1.55
N PHE A 624 -14.91 -10.85 0.85
CA PHE A 624 -14.99 -10.41 -0.54
C PHE A 624 -15.96 -9.26 -0.69
N ASP A 625 -15.49 -8.15 -1.26
CA ASP A 625 -16.36 -7.17 -1.89
C ASP A 625 -16.56 -7.54 -3.36
N GLY A 626 -17.82 -7.68 -3.77
CA GLY A 626 -18.15 -8.14 -5.11
C GLY A 626 -17.94 -7.04 -6.15
N ALA A 627 -18.71 -5.95 -6.00
CA ALA A 627 -18.61 -4.75 -6.80
C ALA A 627 -18.60 -3.56 -5.84
N SER A 628 -17.41 -2.99 -5.64
CA SER A 628 -17.23 -1.80 -4.80
C SER A 628 -17.86 -0.60 -5.49
N GLY A 629 -18.93 -0.07 -4.91
CA GLY A 629 -19.70 1.05 -5.42
C GLY A 629 -20.41 0.78 -6.75
N TRP A 630 -21.62 1.30 -6.90
CA TRP A 630 -22.47 1.16 -8.11
C TRP A 630 -22.68 -0.31 -8.55
N VAL A 631 -23.66 -0.55 -9.43
CA VAL A 631 -23.93 -1.87 -10.05
C VAL A 631 -23.78 -3.11 -9.12
N ASP A 632 -24.29 -3.01 -7.90
CA ASP A 632 -24.20 -4.08 -6.89
C ASP A 632 -24.84 -5.38 -7.41
N ALA A 633 -24.22 -6.51 -7.08
CA ALA A 633 -24.80 -7.84 -7.20
C ALA A 633 -24.83 -8.51 -5.83
N PRO A 634 -25.89 -9.24 -5.45
CA PRO A 634 -26.06 -9.80 -4.10
C PRO A 634 -25.16 -11.02 -3.82
N VAL A 635 -23.84 -10.83 -3.90
CA VAL A 635 -22.77 -11.81 -3.69
C VAL A 635 -21.64 -11.16 -2.89
N GLY A 636 -20.75 -11.97 -2.33
CA GLY A 636 -19.69 -11.51 -1.44
C GLY A 636 -20.18 -11.32 0.00
N ASP A 637 -19.37 -10.62 0.78
CA ASP A 637 -19.52 -10.39 2.22
C ASP A 637 -19.88 -8.95 2.55
N LEU A 638 -19.74 -8.03 1.59
CA LEU A 638 -19.93 -6.60 1.77
C LEU A 638 -20.98 -6.06 0.78
N VAL A 639 -21.78 -5.10 1.23
CA VAL A 639 -22.57 -4.22 0.37
C VAL A 639 -21.94 -2.84 0.43
N ASP A 640 -21.42 -2.39 -0.69
CA ASP A 640 -20.61 -1.18 -0.81
C ASP A 640 -21.41 -0.05 -1.51
N MET A 641 -21.07 1.18 -1.16
CA MET A 641 -21.52 2.40 -1.83
C MET A 641 -20.35 3.38 -1.92
N HIS A 642 -20.30 4.15 -3.02
CA HIS A 642 -19.46 5.33 -3.15
C HIS A 642 -20.31 6.60 -2.98
N SER A 643 -19.84 7.57 -2.18
CA SER A 643 -20.56 8.83 -1.95
C SER A 643 -19.62 10.02 -1.84
N TYR A 644 -19.53 10.77 -2.94
CA TYR A 644 -18.75 12.00 -3.02
C TYR A 644 -19.67 13.23 -2.87
N VAL A 645 -19.55 14.06 -1.83
CA VAL A 645 -18.53 14.05 -0.76
C VAL A 645 -18.90 13.14 0.42
N GLY A 646 -20.20 12.87 0.62
CA GLY A 646 -20.67 12.01 1.71
C GLY A 646 -20.40 12.58 3.13
N PRO A 647 -20.26 11.71 4.15
CA PRO A 647 -20.44 10.26 4.08
C PRO A 647 -21.92 9.85 3.96
N ASN A 648 -22.16 8.63 3.50
CA ASN A 648 -23.48 7.98 3.49
C ASN A 648 -23.26 6.48 3.79
N SER A 649 -24.32 5.69 3.99
CA SER A 649 -24.21 4.24 4.19
C SER A 649 -25.24 3.47 3.37
N PRO A 650 -24.89 2.32 2.77
CA PRO A 650 -25.89 1.37 2.33
C PRO A 650 -26.54 0.72 3.56
N VAL A 651 -27.59 -0.07 3.35
CA VAL A 651 -28.22 -0.87 4.41
C VAL A 651 -27.61 -2.28 4.37
N PRO A 652 -27.10 -2.82 5.49
CA PRO A 652 -26.59 -4.19 5.54
C PRO A 652 -27.70 -5.18 5.20
N THR A 653 -27.31 -6.33 4.66
CA THR A 653 -28.24 -7.40 4.32
C THR A 653 -28.12 -8.55 5.31
N ALA A 654 -28.97 -9.57 5.16
CA ALA A 654 -28.89 -10.78 5.99
C ALA A 654 -27.54 -11.51 5.87
N THR A 655 -26.78 -11.28 4.79
CA THR A 655 -25.52 -11.97 4.48
C THR A 655 -24.33 -11.04 4.25
N ARG A 656 -24.53 -9.71 4.20
CA ARG A 656 -23.48 -8.74 3.85
C ARG A 656 -23.46 -7.54 4.80
N ALA A 657 -22.26 -7.13 5.22
CA ALA A 657 -22.06 -5.93 6.04
C ALA A 657 -22.05 -4.65 5.18
N ALA A 658 -22.50 -3.53 5.74
CA ALA A 658 -22.51 -2.24 5.05
C ALA A 658 -21.17 -1.52 5.15
N VAL A 659 -20.64 -1.08 4.01
CA VAL A 659 -19.38 -0.34 3.90
C VAL A 659 -19.51 0.85 2.93
N LEU A 660 -18.63 1.83 3.08
CA LEU A 660 -18.52 3.02 2.24
C LEU A 660 -17.14 2.98 1.56
N GLY A 661 -17.06 2.34 0.39
CA GLY A 661 -15.81 2.03 -0.30
C GLY A 661 -15.08 3.24 -0.86
N GLU A 662 -15.77 4.37 -1.03
CA GLU A 662 -15.20 5.68 -1.37
C GLU A 662 -16.07 6.83 -0.84
N PHE A 663 -15.46 7.82 -0.20
CA PHE A 663 -16.11 9.08 0.18
C PHE A 663 -15.10 10.22 0.32
N GLY A 664 -15.59 11.43 0.54
CA GLY A 664 -14.75 12.61 0.71
C GLY A 664 -14.44 13.27 -0.64
N GLY A 665 -13.17 13.30 -1.03
CA GLY A 665 -12.78 14.07 -2.22
C GLY A 665 -12.60 15.57 -1.93
N LEU A 666 -12.20 15.92 -0.71
CA LEU A 666 -11.90 17.32 -0.36
C LEU A 666 -10.54 17.70 -0.92
N GLY A 667 -10.49 18.68 -1.81
CA GLY A 667 -9.25 19.16 -2.42
C GLY A 667 -8.73 20.44 -1.82
N LEU A 668 -7.42 20.62 -1.87
CA LEU A 668 -6.77 21.89 -1.55
C LEU A 668 -5.66 22.14 -2.56
N ARG A 669 -5.79 23.24 -3.29
CA ARG A 669 -4.80 23.68 -4.27
C ARG A 669 -3.59 24.31 -3.56
N LEU A 670 -2.40 23.78 -3.84
CA LEU A 670 -1.13 24.29 -3.32
C LEU A 670 -0.18 24.60 -4.49
N GLU A 671 0.00 25.89 -4.77
CA GLU A 671 0.89 26.33 -5.85
C GLU A 671 2.32 25.82 -5.63
N GLY A 672 2.94 25.32 -6.70
CA GLY A 672 4.26 24.66 -6.66
C GLY A 672 4.23 23.15 -6.39
N HIS A 673 3.06 22.59 -6.04
CA HIS A 673 2.88 21.15 -5.76
C HIS A 673 1.81 20.48 -6.67
N LEU A 674 1.46 21.13 -7.78
CA LEU A 674 0.47 20.63 -8.74
C LEU A 674 1.17 20.02 -9.95
N TRP A 675 0.75 18.83 -10.36
CA TRP A 675 1.25 18.18 -11.58
C TRP A 675 0.69 18.83 -12.84
N ILE A 676 -0.63 19.05 -12.88
CA ILE A 676 -1.35 19.71 -13.98
C ILE A 676 -2.19 20.86 -13.41
N PRO A 677 -1.61 22.04 -13.18
CA PRO A 677 -2.29 23.15 -12.51
C PRO A 677 -3.62 23.56 -13.18
N GLU A 678 -3.71 23.49 -14.49
CA GLU A 678 -4.89 23.86 -15.28
C GLU A 678 -6.06 22.89 -15.14
N ASP A 679 -5.78 21.60 -14.92
CA ASP A 679 -6.79 20.53 -14.83
C ASP A 679 -7.00 20.03 -13.39
N ALA A 680 -6.40 20.71 -12.41
CA ALA A 680 -6.51 20.35 -10.99
C ALA A 680 -7.98 20.27 -10.54
N PHE A 681 -8.41 19.07 -10.15
CA PHE A 681 -9.77 18.69 -9.85
C PHE A 681 -9.89 18.06 -8.45
N CYS A 682 -11.04 18.25 -7.82
CA CYS A 682 -11.50 17.54 -6.63
C CYS A 682 -13.04 17.65 -6.56
N TYR A 683 -13.66 16.87 -5.68
CA TYR A 683 -15.12 16.88 -5.51
C TYR A 683 -15.62 18.09 -4.71
N GLU A 684 -14.86 18.57 -3.72
CA GLU A 684 -15.16 19.81 -2.97
C GLU A 684 -13.87 20.58 -2.65
N MET A 685 -13.73 21.77 -3.23
CA MET A 685 -12.52 22.59 -3.11
C MET A 685 -12.49 23.40 -1.81
N MET A 686 -11.43 23.23 -1.02
CA MET A 686 -11.17 23.96 0.22
C MET A 686 -10.34 25.21 -0.04
N THR A 687 -10.56 26.26 0.77
CA THR A 687 -9.88 27.54 0.61
C THR A 687 -8.57 27.65 1.39
N SER A 688 -8.33 26.74 2.34
CA SER A 688 -7.14 26.73 3.21
C SER A 688 -6.99 25.40 3.95
N PRO A 689 -5.80 25.08 4.49
CA PRO A 689 -5.60 23.92 5.36
C PRO A 689 -6.58 23.86 6.55
N ALA A 690 -6.87 25.01 7.18
CA ALA A 690 -7.81 25.06 8.30
C ALA A 690 -9.26 24.77 7.87
N ALA A 691 -9.67 25.18 6.66
CA ALA A 691 -10.99 24.85 6.13
C ALA A 691 -11.09 23.36 5.78
N LEU A 692 -10.04 22.79 5.19
CA LEU A 692 -9.93 21.35 4.93
C LEU A 692 -10.05 20.54 6.23
N GLU A 693 -9.29 20.89 7.26
CA GLU A 693 -9.34 20.24 8.57
C GLU A 693 -10.75 20.28 9.18
N VAL A 694 -11.38 21.47 9.23
CA VAL A 694 -12.74 21.61 9.78
C VAL A 694 -13.75 20.79 9.00
N ARG A 695 -13.69 20.81 7.66
CA ARG A 695 -14.61 20.06 6.81
C ARG A 695 -14.42 18.56 6.99
N TYR A 696 -13.18 18.09 7.01
CA TYR A 696 -12.81 16.69 7.22
C TYR A 696 -13.30 16.18 8.58
N LEU A 697 -13.05 16.92 9.67
CA LEU A 697 -13.53 16.55 11.00
C LEU A 697 -15.06 16.47 11.05
N GLY A 698 -15.76 17.34 10.33
CA GLY A 698 -17.20 17.25 10.17
C GLY A 698 -17.68 15.96 9.47
N LEU A 699 -16.91 15.42 8.53
CA LEU A 699 -17.20 14.11 7.90
C LEU A 699 -17.01 12.98 8.92
N VAL A 700 -15.96 13.03 9.75
CA VAL A 700 -15.71 12.02 10.80
C VAL A 700 -16.84 11.99 11.83
N GLU A 701 -17.38 13.15 12.22
CA GLU A 701 -18.55 13.19 13.12
C GLU A 701 -19.82 12.58 12.48
N GLN A 702 -20.01 12.74 11.18
CA GLN A 702 -21.10 12.08 10.45
C GLN A 702 -20.89 10.56 10.36
N LEU A 703 -19.65 10.09 10.15
CA LEU A 703 -19.33 8.67 10.19
C LEU A 703 -19.71 8.05 11.54
N LYS A 704 -19.42 8.72 12.66
CA LYS A 704 -19.81 8.23 14.00
C LYS A 704 -21.32 7.97 14.10
N GLN A 705 -22.14 8.84 13.52
CA GLN A 705 -23.60 8.66 13.49
C GLN A 705 -23.99 7.43 12.68
N LEU A 706 -23.41 7.23 11.50
CA LEU A 706 -23.66 6.07 10.64
C LEU A 706 -23.21 4.75 11.27
N VAL A 707 -22.11 4.77 12.03
CA VAL A 707 -21.59 3.59 12.74
C VAL A 707 -22.56 3.10 13.82
N VAL A 708 -23.21 4.00 14.57
CA VAL A 708 -24.10 3.62 15.67
C VAL A 708 -25.57 3.50 15.26
N ASP A 709 -25.89 3.85 14.02
CA ASP A 709 -27.26 3.81 13.51
C ASP A 709 -27.80 2.36 13.51
N PRO A 710 -28.99 2.09 14.09
CA PRO A 710 -29.54 0.75 14.22
C PRO A 710 -30.07 0.16 12.90
N VAL A 711 -30.08 0.91 11.82
CA VAL A 711 -30.50 0.48 10.47
C VAL A 711 -29.29 0.43 9.53
N LEU A 712 -28.46 1.47 9.53
CA LEU A 712 -27.35 1.61 8.58
C LEU A 712 -26.10 0.87 9.02
N ALA A 713 -25.77 0.90 10.32
CA ALA A 713 -24.69 0.11 10.92
C ALA A 713 -23.37 0.08 10.12
N LEU A 714 -22.92 1.24 9.63
CA LEU A 714 -21.74 1.35 8.76
C LEU A 714 -20.51 0.74 9.44
N SER A 715 -19.75 -0.07 8.71
CA SER A 715 -18.64 -0.85 9.26
C SER A 715 -17.25 -0.47 8.76
N ALA A 716 -17.17 0.18 7.60
CA ALA A 716 -15.92 0.68 7.03
C ALA A 716 -16.19 1.94 6.21
N ALA A 717 -15.18 2.80 6.09
CA ALA A 717 -15.21 3.96 5.22
C ALA A 717 -13.81 4.25 4.68
N VAL A 718 -13.70 4.47 3.37
CA VAL A 718 -12.42 4.72 2.68
C VAL A 718 -12.43 6.13 2.08
N TYR A 719 -11.57 7.00 2.59
CA TYR A 719 -11.45 8.39 2.17
C TYR A 719 -10.62 8.51 0.89
N THR A 720 -11.14 9.24 -0.09
CA THR A 720 -10.44 9.59 -1.33
C THR A 720 -9.76 10.96 -1.16
N GLU A 721 -8.44 11.03 -1.07
CA GLU A 721 -7.43 9.95 -1.15
C GLU A 721 -6.16 10.24 -0.31
N LEU A 722 -5.18 9.34 -0.32
CA LEU A 722 -3.94 9.48 0.48
C LEU A 722 -3.11 10.70 0.03
N SER A 723 -2.70 10.72 -1.24
CA SER A 723 -1.90 11.77 -1.87
C SER A 723 -2.63 12.30 -3.09
N ASP A 724 -2.38 13.54 -3.48
CA ASP A 724 -2.80 13.99 -4.80
C ASP A 724 -2.21 13.06 -5.86
N VAL A 725 -2.92 12.84 -6.96
CA VAL A 725 -2.44 12.08 -8.10
C VAL A 725 -2.73 12.86 -9.37
N GLU A 726 -1.67 13.41 -9.95
CA GLU A 726 -1.70 14.14 -11.21
C GLU A 726 -2.71 15.31 -11.21
N ALA A 727 -3.86 15.15 -11.87
CA ALA A 727 -4.93 16.15 -11.91
C ALA A 727 -5.83 16.09 -10.66
N GLU A 728 -5.89 14.96 -9.97
CA GLU A 728 -6.74 14.77 -8.79
C GLU A 728 -6.03 15.28 -7.53
N ILE A 729 -6.59 16.31 -6.90
CA ILE A 729 -5.92 17.04 -5.79
C ILE A 729 -6.64 16.93 -4.44
N ASN A 730 -7.39 15.83 -4.26
CA ASN A 730 -8.07 15.49 -3.00
C ASN A 730 -7.24 14.66 -2.01
N GLY A 731 -5.92 14.58 -2.22
CA GLY A 731 -5.00 13.97 -1.28
C GLY A 731 -4.84 14.75 0.02
N LEU A 732 -4.57 14.04 1.12
CA LEU A 732 -4.15 14.66 2.39
C LEU A 732 -2.64 14.96 2.43
N THR A 733 -1.88 14.51 1.44
CA THR A 733 -0.54 15.00 1.09
C THR A 733 -0.46 15.37 -0.39
N THR A 734 0.49 16.23 -0.77
CA THR A 734 0.78 16.55 -2.17
C THR A 734 1.32 15.35 -2.94
N TYR A 735 1.24 15.38 -4.28
CA TYR A 735 1.66 14.25 -5.14
C TYR A 735 3.15 13.91 -4.99
N ASP A 736 3.98 14.93 -4.73
CA ASP A 736 5.41 14.79 -4.43
C ASP A 736 5.71 14.37 -2.99
N ARG A 737 4.70 14.17 -2.15
CA ARG A 737 4.82 13.83 -0.71
C ARG A 737 5.62 14.87 0.10
N GLN A 738 5.79 16.09 -0.40
CA GLN A 738 6.55 17.13 0.31
C GLN A 738 5.71 17.88 1.34
N VAL A 739 4.38 17.98 1.16
CA VAL A 739 3.52 18.79 2.02
C VAL A 739 2.28 17.99 2.44
N ALA A 740 2.15 17.74 3.74
CA ALA A 740 0.89 17.34 4.35
C ALA A 740 -0.09 18.53 4.36
N LYS A 741 -1.32 18.31 3.88
CA LYS A 741 -2.34 19.37 3.76
C LYS A 741 -3.15 19.61 5.04
N VAL A 742 -2.95 18.76 6.04
CA VAL A 742 -3.70 18.70 7.30
C VAL A 742 -2.76 18.58 8.50
N GLU A 743 -3.22 19.00 9.69
CA GLU A 743 -2.49 18.80 10.94
C GLU A 743 -2.73 17.39 11.49
N PRO A 744 -1.69 16.54 11.65
CA PRO A 744 -1.88 15.13 11.98
C PRO A 744 -2.61 14.85 13.29
N TYR A 745 -2.41 15.68 14.32
CA TYR A 745 -2.93 15.41 15.65
C TYR A 745 -4.45 15.53 15.77
N ALA A 746 -5.05 16.49 15.04
CA ALA A 746 -6.50 16.69 15.08
C ALA A 746 -7.24 15.50 14.46
N LEU A 747 -6.74 15.02 13.32
CA LEU A 747 -7.29 13.84 12.63
C LEU A 747 -7.08 12.57 13.46
N LEU A 748 -5.87 12.35 13.99
CA LEU A 748 -5.59 11.20 14.85
C LEU A 748 -6.55 11.13 16.04
N ALA A 749 -6.78 12.25 16.73
CA ALA A 749 -7.70 12.30 17.86
C ALA A 749 -9.15 11.97 17.44
N ALA A 750 -9.61 12.50 16.31
CA ALA A 750 -10.95 12.24 15.79
C ALA A 750 -11.13 10.76 15.37
N HIS A 751 -10.13 10.19 14.69
CA HIS A 751 -10.12 8.78 14.29
C HIS A 751 -10.08 7.85 15.50
N MET A 752 -9.24 8.12 16.50
CA MET A 752 -9.23 7.33 17.74
C MET A 752 -10.59 7.38 18.45
N SER A 753 -11.26 8.54 18.46
CA SER A 753 -12.62 8.63 19.00
C SER A 753 -13.64 7.80 18.21
N LEU A 754 -13.55 7.76 16.88
CA LEU A 754 -14.38 6.90 16.02
C LEU A 754 -14.08 5.40 16.28
N MET A 755 -12.81 5.02 16.42
CA MET A 755 -12.39 3.64 16.71
C MET A 755 -12.85 3.19 18.09
N ASP A 756 -12.72 4.03 19.12
CA ASP A 756 -13.18 3.73 20.48
C ASP A 756 -14.71 3.58 20.52
N LEU A 757 -15.45 4.42 19.77
CA LEU A 757 -16.89 4.27 19.60
C LEU A 757 -17.25 2.91 18.98
N ALA A 758 -16.58 2.53 17.89
CA ALA A 758 -16.79 1.25 17.22
C ALA A 758 -16.50 0.06 18.14
N ARG A 759 -15.37 0.08 18.87
CA ARG A 759 -15.00 -0.97 19.82
C ARG A 759 -16.03 -1.13 20.93
N SER A 760 -16.65 -0.04 21.40
CA SER A 760 -17.70 -0.09 22.42
C SER A 760 -18.91 -0.94 22.00
N LEU A 761 -19.15 -1.07 20.68
CA LEU A 761 -20.28 -1.86 20.16
C LEU A 761 -20.10 -3.37 20.40
N ASN A 762 -18.86 -3.86 20.56
CA ASN A 762 -18.59 -5.27 20.89
C ASN A 762 -19.21 -5.71 22.21
N HIS A 763 -19.36 -4.78 23.16
CA HIS A 763 -19.90 -5.05 24.49
C HIS A 763 -21.42 -4.82 24.57
N LEU A 764 -22.05 -4.35 23.50
CA LEU A 764 -23.49 -4.07 23.45
C LEU A 764 -24.35 -5.31 23.12
N ALA A 765 -23.81 -6.54 23.24
CA ALA A 765 -24.57 -7.75 22.95
C ALA A 765 -25.44 -8.23 24.13
N VAL A 766 -26.73 -8.42 23.83
CA VAL A 766 -27.77 -9.18 24.56
C VAL A 766 -28.48 -8.46 25.73
N GLN A 767 -29.18 -7.36 25.45
CA GLN A 767 -30.40 -6.97 26.20
C GLN A 767 -31.59 -6.88 25.24
N SER A 768 -31.92 -7.99 24.58
CA SER A 768 -33.22 -8.17 23.92
C SER A 768 -33.51 -9.67 23.77
N SER A 769 -33.76 -10.30 24.91
CA SER A 769 -34.54 -11.55 25.00
C SER A 769 -35.96 -11.22 25.44
#